data_AF-A0A4S9ESQ4-F1
#
_entry.id   AF-A0A4S9ESQ4-F1
#
_cell.length_a   1.000
_cell.length_b   1.000
_cell.length_c   1.000
_cell.angle_alpha   90.00
_cell.angle_beta   90.00
_cell.angle_gamma   90.00
#
_symmetry.space_group_name_H-M   'P 1'
#
loop_
_entity.id
_entity.type
_entity.pdbx_description
1 polymer ?
#
loop_
_entity_poly.entity_id
_entity_poly.type
_entity_poly.pdbx_seq_one_letter_code
_entity_poly.pdbx_strand_id
1 'polypeptide(L)'
;MSLSPIPQFNDTTMAFTPGIHWTTPTMMVSGLLAGCLLCLGHHLFYAALTGSAAPTGEYDIAGTNISKQKFNTAVGTAFAFLIKATLALVVSIAYMQAFWRSAKRSEKGQRLSTLDTTFSVLGNVLNLTKLHVWVKFPLLLLMAVIAWCVVISKLQGVLHLTTNEFCTRSIPIASIITPATLSVQSVVYRPSAMVKVPKLDFTSYNFAAPLTLLDSASVHYTDYCYRGPGRLVQRIVDAVGAQGQILPITPPSTNSSWTLEFWGPSLQCSNVEGQEYEDIWSNMWEFYAKDGDDCRLSYGYLAWAPTANTSVPFIFHNDTSTFRYDSLTIDAPARMLIAILPGMFSNRVNMPTHTVPGGCMMWSESRKFNNYSQALAEDPHTISQYFGGSTLLQCQVLNTSYIADFGYENGIQTVNVTNVTYSDPLYLRPAGCVTGPIALSNGGNNMTEAWDNRANASCSTLNLANRQCQFEPSLLRTLAYQSIADAFGQLIQGTIGFSGAVSTVTYNSSISKTALLDTEELLFIQNWLMDTIFMDLATLSQTSNGTDYVGLSNTNNVTSRGSIARTLEQMFQNITLSLLSERYLQPNYSSLHAPTPDANVTFTSFQNVYIYDSRTLWIAYSLAIAFTSIALFIGTTAMILNSASYNNNFSTVLRVSRSSRMSTEVQDRESDGSEPLSKHLAQAKVLICRNGEVSVKRGSYTSSVTLIDDSPLAASSSLLRSNTRNTL
;
A
#
# COMPACT_ATOMS: atom_id res chain seq x y z
N MET A 1 34.51 -97.84 30.25
CA MET A 1 34.60 -96.38 30.10
C MET A 1 33.42 -95.77 30.85
N SER A 2 33.67 -95.25 32.04
CA SER A 2 32.77 -94.35 32.77
C SER A 2 32.94 -92.93 32.23
N LEU A 3 31.84 -92.21 32.08
CA LEU A 3 31.65 -90.74 32.06
C LEU A 3 30.22 -90.54 31.56
N SER A 4 29.28 -89.82 32.17
CA SER A 4 29.06 -89.23 33.49
C SER A 4 27.64 -88.64 33.42
N PRO A 5 26.86 -88.57 34.51
CA PRO A 5 25.47 -88.13 34.48
C PRO A 5 25.34 -86.62 34.22
N ILE A 6 24.26 -86.23 33.52
CA ILE A 6 23.83 -84.84 33.32
C ILE A 6 23.64 -84.17 34.69
N PRO A 7 24.16 -82.94 34.93
CA PRO A 7 24.08 -82.31 36.23
C PRO A 7 22.63 -81.96 36.58
N GLN A 8 22.18 -82.35 37.78
CA GLN A 8 21.02 -81.78 38.42
C GLN A 8 21.28 -80.30 38.69
N PHE A 9 20.44 -79.43 38.12
CA PHE A 9 20.41 -78.01 38.49
C PHE A 9 19.85 -77.90 39.91
N ASN A 10 20.71 -77.49 40.85
CA ASN A 10 20.30 -77.13 42.20
C ASN A 10 19.42 -75.88 42.15
N ASP A 11 18.16 -76.04 42.54
CA ASP A 11 17.19 -74.96 42.79
C ASP A 11 17.60 -74.17 44.04
N THR A 12 18.43 -73.13 43.88
CA THR A 12 18.38 -71.98 44.79
C THR A 12 17.27 -71.06 44.32
N THR A 13 16.03 -71.39 44.70
CA THR A 13 14.86 -70.55 44.47
C THR A 13 14.90 -69.34 45.40
N MET A 14 15.65 -68.30 45.02
CA MET A 14 15.34 -66.96 45.50
C MET A 14 13.94 -66.62 45.00
N ALA A 15 12.96 -66.56 45.91
CA ALA A 15 11.60 -66.19 45.58
C ALA A 15 11.59 -64.78 44.96
N PHE A 16 11.52 -64.71 43.64
CA PHE A 16 11.34 -63.46 42.91
C PHE A 16 9.98 -62.89 43.30
N THR A 17 9.98 -61.83 44.11
CA THR A 17 8.77 -61.12 44.46
C THR A 17 8.40 -60.18 43.30
N PRO A 18 7.18 -60.31 42.74
CA PRO A 18 6.70 -59.37 41.73
C PRO A 18 6.61 -57.98 42.37
N GLY A 19 7.43 -57.04 41.89
CA GLY A 19 7.44 -55.65 42.33
C GLY A 19 7.18 -54.69 41.18
N ILE A 20 6.81 -53.45 41.52
CA ILE A 20 6.74 -52.35 40.55
C ILE A 20 8.17 -51.98 40.15
N HIS A 21 8.52 -52.20 38.89
CA HIS A 21 9.83 -51.79 38.38
C HIS A 21 9.81 -50.29 38.09
N TRP A 22 10.65 -49.51 38.79
CA TRP A 22 10.66 -48.04 38.75
C TRP A 22 10.85 -47.43 37.36
N THR A 23 11.40 -48.17 36.38
CA THR A 23 11.52 -47.66 34.99
C THR A 23 10.16 -47.34 34.37
N THR A 24 9.12 -48.08 34.71
CA THR A 24 7.78 -47.88 34.12
C THR A 24 7.13 -46.56 34.59
N PRO A 25 7.00 -46.28 35.90
CA PRO A 25 6.50 -44.98 36.36
C PRO A 25 7.42 -43.83 35.97
N THR A 26 8.74 -44.01 36.00
CA THR A 26 9.67 -42.95 35.60
C THR A 26 9.54 -42.61 34.12
N MET A 27 9.42 -43.58 33.21
CA MET A 27 9.16 -43.32 31.77
C MET A 27 7.82 -42.63 31.54
N MET A 28 6.77 -43.03 32.27
CA MET A 28 5.44 -42.42 32.16
C MET A 28 5.43 -40.95 32.62
N VAL A 29 6.04 -40.64 33.77
CA VAL A 29 6.10 -39.28 34.31
C VAL A 29 7.09 -38.41 33.54
N SER A 30 8.29 -38.93 33.24
CA SER A 30 9.29 -38.18 32.47
C SER A 30 8.84 -37.88 31.04
N GLY A 31 8.13 -38.81 30.39
CA GLY A 31 7.56 -38.59 29.06
C GLY A 31 6.52 -37.46 29.03
N LEU A 32 5.67 -37.35 30.06
CA LEU A 32 4.69 -36.26 30.17
C LEU A 32 5.39 -34.93 30.42
N LEU A 33 6.34 -34.89 31.36
CA LEU A 33 7.13 -33.69 31.66
C LEU A 33 7.93 -33.21 30.44
N ALA A 34 8.58 -34.13 29.72
CA ALA A 34 9.29 -33.83 28.48
C ALA A 34 8.35 -33.24 27.42
N GLY A 35 7.14 -33.80 27.26
CA GLY A 35 6.11 -33.25 26.37
C GLY A 35 5.71 -31.82 26.73
N CYS A 36 5.51 -31.53 28.02
CA CYS A 36 5.21 -30.17 28.51
C CYS A 36 6.36 -29.18 28.26
N LEU A 37 7.60 -29.59 28.52
CA LEU A 37 8.79 -28.75 28.28
C LEU A 37 8.98 -28.44 26.80
N LEU A 38 8.77 -29.43 25.92
CA LEU A 38 8.83 -29.24 24.48
C LEU A 38 7.72 -28.33 23.96
N CYS A 39 6.50 -28.42 24.52
CA CYS A 39 5.41 -27.49 24.24
C CYS A 39 5.79 -26.05 24.57
N LEU A 40 6.39 -25.83 25.75
CA LEU A 40 6.88 -24.52 26.14
C LEU A 40 8.01 -24.04 25.21
N GLY A 41 8.95 -24.92 24.84
CA GLY A 41 10.01 -24.62 23.88
C GLY A 41 9.47 -24.18 22.52
N HIS A 42 8.44 -24.88 22.01
CA HIS A 42 7.78 -24.51 20.76
C HIS A 42 7.11 -23.14 20.86
N HIS A 43 6.39 -22.88 21.96
CA HIS A 43 5.77 -21.58 22.21
C HIS A 43 6.80 -20.45 22.26
N LEU A 44 7.88 -20.61 23.02
CA LEU A 44 8.94 -19.61 23.15
C LEU A 44 9.67 -19.37 21.82
N PHE A 45 9.90 -20.42 21.04
CA PHE A 45 10.51 -20.30 19.71
C PHE A 45 9.64 -19.47 18.76
N TYR A 46 8.34 -19.76 18.70
CA TYR A 46 7.42 -18.98 17.85
C TYR A 46 7.20 -17.56 18.38
N ALA A 47 7.13 -17.37 19.70
CA ALA A 47 7.06 -16.05 20.32
C ALA A 47 8.30 -15.20 19.96
N ALA A 48 9.50 -15.78 19.94
CA ALA A 48 10.73 -15.09 19.55
C ALA A 48 10.77 -14.69 18.06
N LEU A 49 10.03 -15.40 17.20
CA LEU A 49 9.93 -15.09 15.78
C LEU A 49 8.84 -14.06 15.46
N THR A 50 7.83 -13.91 16.33
CA THR A 50 6.66 -13.07 16.08
C THR A 50 7.05 -11.61 15.96
N GLY A 51 6.54 -10.91 14.94
CA GLY A 51 6.85 -9.50 14.70
C GLY A 51 8.21 -9.25 14.06
N SER A 52 9.05 -10.27 13.90
CA SER A 52 10.30 -10.14 13.14
C SER A 52 10.04 -10.20 11.64
N ALA A 53 10.82 -9.44 10.88
CA ALA A 53 10.81 -9.48 9.42
C ALA A 53 11.13 -10.90 8.93
N ALA A 54 10.32 -11.43 8.01
CA ALA A 54 10.56 -12.72 7.40
C ALA A 54 11.90 -12.66 6.65
N PRO A 55 12.92 -13.40 7.10
CA PRO A 55 14.27 -13.23 6.59
C PRO A 55 14.35 -13.66 5.12
N THR A 56 14.72 -12.72 4.26
CA THR A 56 15.10 -12.97 2.87
C THR A 56 16.55 -13.46 2.87
N GLY A 57 16.74 -14.76 2.70
CA GLY A 57 18.07 -15.37 2.65
C GLY A 57 18.03 -16.88 2.78
N GLU A 58 19.19 -17.49 2.57
CA GLU A 58 19.41 -18.94 2.64
C GLU A 58 20.43 -19.23 3.75
N TYR A 59 20.23 -20.34 4.46
CA TYR A 59 21.30 -20.96 5.24
C TYR A 59 21.97 -22.02 4.35
N ASP A 60 23.30 -22.00 4.25
CA ASP A 60 24.05 -23.14 3.75
C ASP A 60 24.23 -24.12 4.92
N ILE A 61 23.54 -25.26 4.84
CA ILE A 61 23.67 -26.34 5.81
C ILE A 61 24.03 -27.59 5.01
N ALA A 62 25.23 -28.12 5.25
CA ALA A 62 25.76 -29.33 4.62
C ALA A 62 25.74 -29.31 3.08
N GLY A 63 26.03 -28.15 2.46
CA GLY A 63 26.08 -27.98 1.00
C GLY A 63 24.71 -27.85 0.34
N THR A 64 23.66 -27.63 1.13
CA THR A 64 22.31 -27.36 0.63
C THR A 64 21.81 -26.01 1.13
N ASN A 65 21.40 -25.15 0.20
CA ASN A 65 20.83 -23.86 0.50
C ASN A 65 19.35 -24.00 0.86
N ILE A 66 19.02 -23.70 2.12
CA ILE A 66 17.64 -23.76 2.62
C ILE A 66 17.20 -22.35 2.98
N SER A 67 16.07 -21.90 2.41
CA SER A 67 15.44 -20.63 2.81
C SER A 67 15.26 -20.57 4.32
N LYS A 68 15.67 -19.45 4.94
CA LYS A 68 15.54 -19.20 6.38
C LYS A 68 14.09 -19.36 6.86
N GLN A 69 13.12 -19.05 5.99
CA GLN A 69 11.69 -19.27 6.26
C GLN A 69 11.33 -20.75 6.38
N LYS A 70 11.76 -21.57 5.41
CA LYS A 70 11.52 -23.03 5.44
C LYS A 70 12.16 -23.68 6.66
N PHE A 71 13.33 -23.20 7.07
CA PHE A 71 14.01 -23.67 8.27
C PHE A 71 13.18 -23.43 9.53
N ASN A 72 12.65 -22.22 9.73
CA ASN A 72 11.83 -21.89 10.91
C ASN A 72 10.57 -22.76 10.99
N THR A 73 9.88 -23.00 9.87
CA THR A 73 8.71 -23.90 9.83
C THR A 73 9.09 -25.36 10.07
N ALA A 74 10.26 -25.81 9.59
CA ALA A 74 10.76 -27.16 9.82
C ALA A 74 11.07 -27.41 11.31
N VAL A 75 11.62 -26.42 12.02
CA VAL A 75 11.87 -26.51 13.47
C VAL A 75 10.55 -26.66 14.25
N GLY A 76 9.52 -25.86 13.93
CA GLY A 76 8.20 -26.02 14.57
C GLY A 76 7.55 -27.38 14.28
N THR A 77 7.74 -27.89 13.07
CA THR A 77 7.33 -29.26 12.69
C THR A 77 8.04 -30.31 13.53
N ALA A 78 9.36 -30.17 13.73
CA ALA A 78 10.16 -31.08 14.55
C ALA A 78 9.68 -31.10 16.01
N PHE A 79 9.41 -29.93 16.62
CA PHE A 79 8.80 -29.85 17.95
C PHE A 79 7.48 -30.61 18.03
N ALA A 80 6.60 -30.39 17.06
CA ALA A 80 5.28 -31.01 17.04
C ALA A 80 5.36 -32.55 16.94
N PHE A 81 6.28 -33.09 16.14
CA PHE A 81 6.54 -34.53 16.07
C PHE A 81 7.15 -35.09 17.36
N LEU A 82 8.08 -34.37 17.98
CA LEU A 82 8.73 -34.84 19.20
C LEU A 82 7.74 -34.89 20.38
N ILE A 83 6.92 -33.85 20.55
CA ILE A 83 5.83 -33.82 21.56
C ILE A 83 4.87 -34.98 21.33
N LYS A 84 4.47 -35.23 20.08
CA LYS A 84 3.61 -36.36 19.73
C LYS A 84 4.24 -37.69 20.14
N ALA A 85 5.51 -37.91 19.82
CA ALA A 85 6.23 -39.15 20.14
C ALA A 85 6.30 -39.37 21.67
N THR A 86 6.59 -38.33 22.44
CA THR A 86 6.66 -38.44 23.91
C THR A 86 5.30 -38.74 24.54
N LEU A 87 4.22 -38.10 24.08
CA LEU A 87 2.87 -38.36 24.60
C LEU A 87 2.36 -39.76 24.20
N ALA A 88 2.63 -40.17 22.96
CA ALA A 88 2.31 -41.51 22.45
C ALA A 88 2.95 -42.63 23.30
N LEU A 89 4.21 -42.44 23.69
CA LEU A 89 4.93 -43.36 24.55
C LEU A 89 4.22 -43.52 25.91
N VAL A 90 3.84 -42.39 26.54
CA VAL A 90 3.15 -42.39 27.85
C VAL A 90 1.83 -43.14 27.78
N VAL A 91 1.00 -42.84 26.77
CA VAL A 91 -0.30 -43.50 26.60
C VAL A 91 -0.13 -45.00 26.34
N SER A 92 0.88 -45.40 25.55
CA SER A 92 1.14 -46.81 25.23
C SER A 92 1.52 -47.63 26.47
N ILE A 93 2.42 -47.08 27.31
CA ILE A 93 2.82 -47.74 28.55
C ILE A 93 1.64 -47.82 29.53
N ALA A 94 0.87 -46.74 29.66
CA ALA A 94 -0.31 -46.67 30.52
C ALA A 94 -1.39 -47.68 30.10
N TYR A 95 -1.63 -47.80 28.78
CA TYR A 95 -2.56 -48.77 28.22
C TYR A 95 -2.16 -50.20 28.60
N MET A 96 -0.87 -50.54 28.47
CA MET A 96 -0.38 -51.88 28.76
C MET A 96 -0.63 -52.26 30.24
N GLN A 97 -0.48 -51.32 31.17
CA GLN A 97 -0.82 -51.57 32.59
C GLN A 97 -2.31 -51.86 32.78
N ALA A 98 -3.18 -51.07 32.13
CA ALA A 98 -4.62 -51.25 32.19
C ALA A 98 -5.09 -52.56 31.52
N PHE A 99 -4.47 -52.94 30.40
CA PHE A 99 -4.75 -54.18 29.69
C PHE A 99 -4.47 -55.38 30.59
N TRP A 100 -3.26 -55.49 31.14
CA TRP A 100 -2.88 -56.63 31.96
C TRP A 100 -3.72 -56.73 33.24
N ARG A 101 -4.11 -55.59 33.83
CA ARG A 101 -5.07 -55.59 34.94
C ARG A 101 -6.42 -56.18 34.52
N SER A 102 -6.95 -55.72 33.39
CA SER A 102 -8.26 -56.17 32.90
C SER A 102 -8.24 -57.65 32.53
N ALA A 103 -7.16 -58.12 31.91
CA ALA A 103 -6.97 -59.54 31.56
C ALA A 103 -6.95 -60.44 32.82
N LYS A 104 -6.29 -59.99 33.90
CA LYS A 104 -6.15 -60.74 35.15
C LYS A 104 -7.34 -60.64 36.11
N ARG A 105 -8.24 -59.67 35.94
CA ARG A 105 -9.39 -59.45 36.83
C ARG A 105 -10.49 -60.52 36.70
N SER A 106 -10.53 -61.27 35.59
CA SER A 106 -11.66 -62.18 35.30
C SER A 106 -11.55 -63.52 36.02
N GLU A 107 -12.36 -63.74 37.05
CA GLU A 107 -12.43 -65.02 37.80
C GLU A 107 -12.90 -66.21 36.94
N LYS A 108 -13.71 -65.95 35.90
CA LYS A 108 -14.25 -66.98 34.98
C LYS A 108 -13.44 -67.15 33.70
N GLY A 109 -12.27 -66.51 33.61
CA GLY A 109 -11.47 -66.42 32.38
C GLY A 109 -12.06 -65.49 31.32
N GLN A 110 -11.29 -65.17 30.27
CA GLN A 110 -11.69 -64.32 29.15
C GLN A 110 -11.53 -65.06 27.82
N ARG A 111 -12.39 -64.79 26.83
CA ARG A 111 -12.25 -65.40 25.49
C ARG A 111 -10.92 -64.98 24.88
N LEU A 112 -10.20 -65.92 24.26
CA LEU A 112 -8.92 -65.65 23.61
C LEU A 112 -9.05 -64.55 22.54
N SER A 113 -10.12 -64.58 21.74
CA SER A 113 -10.43 -63.52 20.75
C SER A 113 -10.62 -62.13 21.36
N THR A 114 -11.09 -62.03 22.61
CA THR A 114 -11.27 -60.76 23.32
C THR A 114 -9.94 -60.23 23.84
N LEU A 115 -9.07 -61.10 24.34
CA LEU A 115 -7.71 -60.75 24.75
C LEU A 115 -6.87 -60.33 23.54
N ASP A 116 -6.96 -61.05 22.43
CA ASP A 116 -6.28 -60.70 21.19
C ASP A 116 -6.73 -59.34 20.63
N THR A 117 -8.05 -59.11 20.60
CA THR A 117 -8.63 -57.81 20.17
C THR A 117 -8.16 -56.65 21.04
N THR A 118 -8.09 -56.84 22.37
CA THR A 118 -7.67 -55.78 23.30
C THR A 118 -6.14 -55.61 23.35
N PHE A 119 -5.37 -56.67 23.17
CA PHE A 119 -3.91 -56.59 23.14
C PHE A 119 -3.39 -55.92 21.87
N SER A 120 -3.98 -56.25 20.72
CA SER A 120 -3.56 -55.73 19.41
C SER A 120 -4.16 -54.36 19.04
N VAL A 121 -5.04 -53.78 19.87
CA VAL A 121 -5.75 -52.54 19.52
C VAL A 121 -4.84 -51.34 19.29
N LEU A 122 -3.64 -51.28 19.89
CA LEU A 122 -2.69 -50.19 19.65
C LEU A 122 -1.96 -50.33 18.31
N GLY A 123 -1.87 -51.57 17.79
CA GLY A 123 -1.26 -51.85 16.49
C GLY A 123 -2.28 -51.91 15.34
N ASN A 124 -3.55 -52.22 15.64
CA ASN A 124 -4.61 -52.40 14.65
C ASN A 124 -5.91 -51.68 15.07
N VAL A 125 -6.20 -50.54 14.44
CA VAL A 125 -7.36 -49.68 14.73
C VAL A 125 -8.69 -50.36 14.43
N LEU A 126 -8.72 -51.31 13.49
CA LEU A 126 -9.95 -52.01 13.09
C LEU A 126 -10.54 -52.81 14.24
N ASN A 127 -9.74 -53.17 15.24
CA ASN A 127 -10.22 -53.82 16.45
C ASN A 127 -11.15 -52.95 17.31
N LEU A 128 -11.18 -51.63 17.11
CA LEU A 128 -12.18 -50.73 17.73
C LEU A 128 -13.60 -51.01 17.23
N THR A 129 -13.77 -51.56 16.02
CA THR A 129 -15.11 -51.86 15.45
C THR A 129 -15.83 -53.02 16.13
N LYS A 130 -15.11 -53.84 16.91
CA LYS A 130 -15.66 -54.99 17.66
C LYS A 130 -16.39 -54.51 18.93
N LEU A 131 -17.49 -53.76 18.77
CA LEU A 131 -18.25 -53.09 19.84
C LEU A 131 -18.61 -53.99 21.02
N HIS A 132 -18.92 -55.27 20.77
CA HIS A 132 -19.25 -56.25 21.82
C HIS A 132 -18.14 -56.43 22.87
N VAL A 133 -16.86 -56.29 22.48
CA VAL A 133 -15.72 -56.36 23.40
C VAL A 133 -15.67 -55.13 24.30
N TRP A 134 -15.95 -53.96 23.75
CA TRP A 134 -15.76 -52.68 24.41
C TRP A 134 -16.84 -52.33 25.44
N VAL A 135 -18.06 -52.85 25.28
CA VAL A 135 -19.11 -52.79 26.31
C VAL A 135 -18.63 -53.42 27.62
N LYS A 136 -17.79 -54.46 27.56
CA LYS A 136 -17.23 -55.13 28.73
C LYS A 136 -16.02 -54.42 29.33
N PHE A 137 -15.28 -53.64 28.53
CA PHE A 137 -14.05 -52.95 28.93
C PHE A 137 -14.06 -51.46 28.53
N PRO A 138 -14.99 -50.65 29.07
CA PRO A 138 -15.14 -49.25 28.67
C PRO A 138 -13.90 -48.39 28.98
N LEU A 139 -13.17 -48.72 30.06
CA LEU A 139 -11.94 -48.04 30.43
C LEU A 139 -10.80 -48.30 29.43
N LEU A 140 -10.70 -49.53 28.89
CA LEU A 140 -9.73 -49.86 27.84
C LEU A 140 -10.12 -49.23 26.51
N LEU A 141 -11.41 -49.13 26.21
CA LEU A 141 -11.90 -48.40 25.04
C LEU A 141 -11.47 -46.93 25.12
N LEU A 142 -11.72 -46.26 26.24
CA LEU A 142 -11.34 -44.86 26.44
C LEU A 142 -9.84 -44.64 26.23
N MET A 143 -9.01 -45.51 26.81
CA MET A 143 -7.56 -45.46 26.66
C MET A 143 -7.09 -45.72 25.22
N ALA A 144 -7.72 -46.67 24.51
CA ALA A 144 -7.43 -46.95 23.11
C ALA A 144 -7.82 -45.78 22.21
N VAL A 145 -8.99 -45.16 22.45
CA VAL A 145 -9.44 -43.96 21.74
C VAL A 145 -8.48 -42.80 22.00
N ILE A 146 -8.06 -42.56 23.24
CA ILE A 146 -7.03 -41.55 23.57
C ILE A 146 -5.73 -41.85 22.83
N ALA A 147 -5.26 -43.10 22.82
CA ALA A 147 -4.06 -43.50 22.10
C ALA A 147 -4.18 -43.16 20.61
N TRP A 148 -5.29 -43.51 19.97
CA TRP A 148 -5.47 -43.25 18.55
C TRP A 148 -5.70 -41.77 18.20
N CYS A 149 -6.35 -40.99 19.09
CA CYS A 149 -6.45 -39.52 18.97
C CYS A 149 -5.09 -38.82 19.10
N VAL A 150 -4.14 -39.40 19.84
CA VAL A 150 -2.77 -38.88 19.99
C VAL A 150 -1.81 -39.43 18.92
N VAL A 151 -2.04 -40.64 18.38
CA VAL A 151 -1.02 -41.41 17.63
C VAL A 151 -1.20 -41.43 16.09
N ILE A 152 -2.39 -41.34 15.47
CA ILE A 152 -2.45 -41.49 14.00
C ILE A 152 -2.15 -40.19 13.24
N SER A 153 -1.00 -40.18 12.55
CA SER A 153 -0.71 -39.39 11.33
C SER A 153 -0.43 -40.34 10.16
N LYS A 154 -1.31 -41.30 9.86
CA LYS A 154 -1.06 -42.27 8.77
C LYS A 154 -2.24 -42.58 7.85
N LEU A 155 -3.22 -41.69 7.72
CA LEU A 155 -4.19 -41.75 6.62
C LEU A 155 -4.44 -40.34 6.06
N GLN A 156 -3.48 -39.86 5.26
CA GLN A 156 -3.80 -38.91 4.20
C GLN A 156 -3.74 -39.71 2.89
N GLY A 157 -4.91 -39.93 2.32
CA GLY A 157 -5.09 -40.64 1.06
C GLY A 157 -6.49 -41.20 0.96
N VAL A 158 -7.41 -40.37 0.45
CA VAL A 158 -8.71 -40.75 -0.13
C VAL A 158 -9.80 -41.11 0.87
N LEU A 159 -10.71 -40.16 1.14
CA LEU A 159 -12.06 -40.15 0.57
C LEU A 159 -12.88 -39.00 1.20
N HIS A 160 -13.19 -38.00 0.38
CA HIS A 160 -14.27 -37.05 0.62
C HIS A 160 -15.59 -37.82 0.68
N LEU A 161 -16.46 -37.57 1.67
CA LEU A 161 -17.88 -37.26 1.49
C LEU A 161 -18.62 -37.09 2.85
N THR A 162 -19.08 -35.85 3.04
CA THR A 162 -20.38 -35.41 3.58
C THR A 162 -20.85 -35.81 4.99
N THR A 163 -21.05 -34.75 5.78
CA THR A 163 -22.14 -34.50 6.75
C THR A 163 -22.33 -35.50 7.89
N ASN A 164 -21.66 -35.22 9.02
CA ASN A 164 -22.31 -34.84 10.27
C ASN A 164 -21.25 -34.36 11.27
N GLU A 165 -21.44 -33.14 11.73
CA GLU A 165 -20.62 -32.51 12.76
C GLU A 165 -20.70 -33.33 14.05
N PHE A 166 -19.54 -33.72 14.58
CA PHE A 166 -19.19 -33.88 16.01
C PHE A 166 -18.18 -35.00 16.29
N CYS A 167 -17.86 -35.92 15.36
CA CYS A 167 -16.90 -37.01 15.62
C CYS A 167 -15.77 -37.24 14.60
N THR A 168 -15.74 -36.51 13.48
CA THR A 168 -14.72 -36.70 12.41
C THR A 168 -13.54 -35.73 12.48
N ARG A 169 -13.38 -34.97 13.58
CA ARG A 169 -12.28 -34.01 13.76
C ARG A 169 -11.10 -34.52 14.59
N SER A 170 -10.89 -35.83 14.65
CA SER A 170 -9.71 -36.44 15.29
C SER A 170 -8.53 -36.55 14.31
N ILE A 171 -8.20 -35.44 13.65
CA ILE A 171 -6.89 -35.20 13.06
C ILE A 171 -5.90 -35.08 14.23
N PRO A 172 -4.61 -35.42 14.12
CA PRO A 172 -3.64 -35.16 15.19
C PRO A 172 -3.43 -33.64 15.31
N ILE A 173 -4.34 -32.99 16.03
CA ILE A 173 -4.48 -31.53 16.24
C ILE A 173 -3.12 -30.95 16.64
N ALA A 174 -2.42 -31.62 17.57
CA ALA A 174 -1.15 -31.18 18.09
C ALA A 174 0.04 -31.28 17.10
N SER A 175 -0.04 -32.06 16.01
CA SER A 175 1.08 -32.24 15.07
C SER A 175 0.93 -31.50 13.75
N ILE A 176 -0.31 -31.22 13.34
CA ILE A 176 -0.62 -30.56 12.05
C ILE A 176 -0.97 -29.10 12.26
N ILE A 177 -1.76 -28.79 13.30
CA ILE A 177 -2.21 -27.42 13.54
C ILE A 177 -1.10 -26.60 14.18
N THR A 178 -0.31 -27.20 15.07
CA THR A 178 0.70 -26.46 15.84
C THR A 178 1.82 -25.88 14.97
N PRO A 179 2.39 -26.56 13.95
CA PRO A 179 3.37 -25.93 13.08
C PRO A 179 2.75 -24.80 12.24
N ALA A 180 1.46 -24.94 11.87
CA ALA A 180 0.71 -23.97 11.09
C ALA A 180 0.29 -22.71 11.87
N THR A 181 0.54 -22.65 13.19
CA THR A 181 0.26 -21.45 13.99
C THR A 181 1.22 -20.28 13.71
N LEU A 182 2.32 -20.53 13.01
CA LEU A 182 3.21 -19.50 12.48
C LEU A 182 2.87 -19.27 11.00
N SER A 183 2.47 -18.06 10.67
CA SER A 183 2.16 -17.63 9.30
C SER A 183 2.97 -16.40 8.92
N VAL A 184 3.07 -16.13 7.62
CA VAL A 184 3.72 -14.94 7.09
C VAL A 184 2.65 -14.06 6.45
N GLN A 185 2.55 -12.82 6.92
CA GLN A 185 1.63 -11.84 6.35
C GLN A 185 2.42 -10.63 5.84
N SER A 186 2.00 -10.11 4.69
CA SER A 186 2.50 -8.84 4.18
C SER A 186 1.84 -7.69 4.94
N VAL A 187 2.64 -6.89 5.64
CA VAL A 187 2.18 -5.69 6.35
C VAL A 187 2.73 -4.44 5.68
N VAL A 188 1.97 -3.35 5.77
CA VAL A 188 2.40 -2.03 5.28
C VAL A 188 3.43 -1.47 6.26
N TYR A 189 4.63 -1.20 5.77
CA TYR A 189 5.72 -0.58 6.51
C TYR A 189 5.97 0.82 5.98
N ARG A 190 5.94 1.82 6.88
CA ARG A 190 6.06 3.25 6.54
C ARG A 190 7.30 3.89 7.16
N PRO A 191 8.51 3.61 6.65
CA PRO A 191 9.71 4.25 7.17
C PRO A 191 9.77 5.72 6.72
N SER A 192 10.26 6.58 7.61
CA SER A 192 10.55 7.97 7.29
C SER A 192 12.07 8.19 7.22
N ALA A 193 12.54 8.90 6.21
CA ALA A 193 13.95 9.25 6.06
C ALA A 193 14.11 10.66 5.49
N MET A 194 15.21 11.32 5.88
CA MET A 194 15.62 12.59 5.30
C MET A 194 16.21 12.33 3.91
N VAL A 195 15.49 12.74 2.88
CA VAL A 195 15.88 12.54 1.47
C VAL A 195 15.72 13.85 0.72
N LYS A 196 16.59 14.05 -0.27
CA LYS A 196 16.51 15.19 -1.18
C LYS A 196 15.23 15.14 -2.02
N VAL A 197 14.46 16.22 -1.98
CA VAL A 197 13.24 16.41 -2.77
C VAL A 197 13.33 17.69 -3.61
N PRO A 198 12.57 17.81 -4.72
CA PRO A 198 12.42 19.08 -5.43
C PRO A 198 11.97 20.19 -4.48
N LYS A 199 12.67 21.33 -4.52
CA LYS A 199 12.31 22.56 -3.79
C LYS A 199 12.33 23.76 -4.74
N LEU A 200 11.62 24.82 -4.38
CA LEU A 200 11.69 26.10 -5.09
C LEU A 200 12.66 27.04 -4.38
N ASP A 201 13.39 27.82 -5.16
CA ASP A 201 14.23 28.90 -4.66
C ASP A 201 14.09 30.12 -5.57
N PHE A 202 13.26 31.06 -5.13
CA PHE A 202 12.99 32.29 -5.85
C PHE A 202 14.13 33.32 -5.74
N THR A 203 15.24 33.00 -5.07
CA THR A 203 16.44 33.85 -5.01
C THR A 203 17.41 33.53 -6.16
N SER A 204 16.88 33.37 -7.37
CA SER A 204 17.62 32.92 -8.56
C SER A 204 17.25 33.73 -9.81
N TYR A 205 18.24 33.97 -10.67
CA TYR A 205 18.04 34.60 -11.99
C TYR A 205 17.44 33.64 -13.03
N ASN A 206 17.36 32.34 -12.73
CA ASN A 206 16.91 31.32 -13.71
C ASN A 206 15.44 31.48 -14.14
N PHE A 207 14.67 32.30 -13.43
CA PHE A 207 13.26 32.56 -13.74
C PHE A 207 13.09 33.63 -14.84
N ALA A 208 14.02 34.57 -14.98
CA ALA A 208 13.95 35.65 -15.94
C ALA A 208 14.70 35.30 -17.24
N ALA A 209 14.33 35.93 -18.35
CA ALA A 209 15.16 35.93 -19.55
C ALA A 209 16.51 36.61 -19.25
N PRO A 210 17.60 36.29 -19.98
CA PRO A 210 18.89 36.95 -19.81
C PRO A 210 18.72 38.48 -19.86
N LEU A 211 19.12 39.15 -18.77
CA LEU A 211 19.03 40.61 -18.68
C LEU A 211 19.96 41.24 -19.72
N THR A 212 19.46 42.25 -20.44
CA THR A 212 20.26 42.92 -21.48
C THR A 212 20.96 44.13 -20.91
N LEU A 213 22.23 44.30 -21.30
CA LEU A 213 22.99 45.52 -21.05
C LEU A 213 22.31 46.70 -21.77
N LEU A 214 21.96 47.75 -21.02
CA LEU A 214 21.64 49.05 -21.58
C LEU A 214 22.87 49.95 -21.39
N ASP A 215 23.60 50.20 -22.48
CA ASP A 215 24.76 51.08 -22.45
C ASP A 215 24.28 52.54 -22.39
N SER A 216 24.31 53.14 -21.19
CA SER A 216 24.03 54.56 -21.05
C SER A 216 25.27 55.33 -21.48
N ALA A 217 25.21 55.96 -22.65
CA ALA A 217 26.32 56.67 -23.33
C ALA A 217 26.93 57.86 -22.55
N SER A 218 26.63 58.02 -21.26
CA SER A 218 27.01 59.17 -20.44
C SER A 218 27.23 58.85 -18.96
N VAL A 219 27.17 57.59 -18.51
CA VAL A 219 27.41 57.25 -17.09
C VAL A 219 28.25 55.99 -16.90
N HIS A 220 29.17 56.03 -15.92
CA HIS A 220 30.16 54.98 -15.61
C HIS A 220 29.57 53.69 -14.97
N TYR A 221 28.34 53.30 -15.26
CA TYR A 221 27.74 52.07 -14.75
C TYR A 221 27.03 51.29 -15.86
N THR A 222 26.91 49.97 -15.69
CA THR A 222 26.16 49.11 -16.62
C THR A 222 24.77 48.83 -16.05
N ASP A 223 23.68 49.05 -16.78
CA ASP A 223 22.34 48.61 -16.34
C ASP A 223 21.92 47.31 -17.02
N TYR A 224 21.35 46.39 -16.25
CA TYR A 224 20.81 45.11 -16.70
C TYR A 224 19.28 45.13 -16.63
N CYS A 225 18.62 45.25 -17.77
CA CYS A 225 17.17 45.43 -17.84
C CYS A 225 16.42 44.10 -18.03
N TYR A 226 15.28 43.98 -17.35
CA TYR A 226 14.35 42.87 -17.50
C TYR A 226 13.75 42.88 -18.92
N ARG A 227 13.70 41.70 -19.55
CA ARG A 227 13.24 41.51 -20.94
C ARG A 227 12.11 40.49 -21.10
N GLY A 228 11.53 40.06 -19.97
CA GLY A 228 10.49 39.05 -19.96
C GLY A 228 10.89 37.78 -19.21
N PRO A 229 9.97 36.80 -19.19
CA PRO A 229 10.16 35.54 -18.48
C PRO A 229 11.19 34.64 -19.15
N GLY A 230 11.83 33.80 -18.35
CA GLY A 230 12.70 32.75 -18.86
C GLY A 230 11.91 31.72 -19.67
N ARG A 231 12.53 31.14 -20.70
CA ARG A 231 11.87 30.16 -21.60
C ARG A 231 11.33 28.94 -20.87
N LEU A 232 11.98 28.52 -19.79
CA LEU A 232 11.51 27.39 -18.96
C LEU A 232 10.25 27.74 -18.19
N VAL A 233 10.18 28.96 -17.62
CA VAL A 233 8.98 29.47 -16.95
C VAL A 233 7.84 29.57 -17.96
N GLN A 234 8.08 30.16 -19.14
CA GLN A 234 7.07 30.27 -20.19
C GLN A 234 6.52 28.90 -20.60
N ARG A 235 7.38 27.92 -20.85
CA ARG A 235 6.96 26.56 -21.22
C ARG A 235 6.08 25.89 -20.16
N ILE A 236 6.39 26.09 -18.89
CA ILE A 236 5.61 25.54 -17.77
C ILE A 236 4.25 26.24 -17.72
N VAL A 237 4.23 27.57 -17.84
CA VAL A 237 3.00 28.37 -17.89
C VAL A 237 2.10 27.96 -19.05
N ASP A 238 2.65 27.77 -20.25
CA ASP A 238 1.87 27.34 -21.42
C ASP A 238 1.33 25.91 -21.25
N ALA A 239 2.11 25.00 -20.65
CA ALA A 239 1.70 23.61 -20.44
C ALA A 239 0.60 23.48 -19.36
N VAL A 240 0.76 24.17 -18.23
CA VAL A 240 -0.31 24.28 -17.21
C VAL A 240 -1.49 25.07 -17.78
N GLY A 241 -1.20 26.06 -18.61
CA GLY A 241 -2.05 26.78 -19.55
C GLY A 241 -3.13 25.90 -20.17
N ALA A 242 -2.65 25.00 -21.01
CA ALA A 242 -3.45 24.10 -21.81
C ALA A 242 -4.14 23.00 -20.97
N GLN A 243 -3.48 22.47 -19.93
CA GLN A 243 -3.98 21.31 -19.18
C GLN A 243 -4.89 21.68 -17.99
N GLY A 244 -4.65 22.83 -17.37
CA GLY A 244 -5.26 23.25 -16.11
C GLY A 244 -4.83 22.42 -14.89
N GLN A 245 -3.78 21.60 -15.00
CA GLN A 245 -3.30 20.70 -13.94
C GLN A 245 -1.83 20.93 -13.61
N ILE A 246 -1.40 20.51 -12.42
CA ILE A 246 0.01 20.55 -11.98
C ILE A 246 0.82 19.55 -12.81
N LEU A 247 1.94 19.99 -13.36
CA LEU A 247 2.83 19.14 -14.14
C LEU A 247 3.44 18.01 -13.27
N PRO A 248 3.80 16.86 -13.87
CA PRO A 248 4.45 15.77 -13.15
C PRO A 248 5.78 16.19 -12.53
N ILE A 249 5.90 16.05 -11.21
CA ILE A 249 7.10 16.29 -10.43
C ILE A 249 7.77 14.93 -10.18
N THR A 250 9.10 14.88 -10.28
CA THR A 250 9.83 13.61 -10.10
C THR A 250 9.87 13.24 -8.61
N PRO A 251 9.30 12.10 -8.18
CA PRO A 251 9.33 11.68 -6.78
C PRO A 251 10.64 10.95 -6.42
N PRO A 252 11.02 10.90 -5.14
CA PRO A 252 12.15 10.09 -4.67
C PRO A 252 11.93 8.57 -4.81
N SER A 253 10.67 8.11 -4.77
CA SER A 253 10.26 6.72 -4.93
C SER A 253 8.85 6.64 -5.51
N THR A 254 8.47 5.50 -6.09
CA THR A 254 7.13 5.29 -6.66
C THR A 254 6.01 5.42 -5.63
N ASN A 255 6.31 5.05 -4.37
CA ASN A 255 5.40 5.13 -3.23
C ASN A 255 6.05 5.97 -2.13
N SER A 256 5.82 7.27 -2.16
CA SER A 256 6.36 8.21 -1.17
C SER A 256 5.43 9.39 -0.94
N SER A 257 5.46 9.92 0.26
CA SER A 257 4.79 11.17 0.59
C SER A 257 5.71 12.11 1.36
N TRP A 258 5.58 13.41 1.11
CA TRP A 258 6.29 14.44 1.84
C TRP A 258 5.49 15.75 1.83
N THR A 259 5.76 16.59 2.82
CA THR A 259 5.17 17.93 2.94
C THR A 259 6.27 18.96 2.72
N LEU A 260 5.98 20.00 1.93
CA LEU A 260 6.87 21.13 1.71
C LEU A 260 6.19 22.42 2.15
N GLU A 261 6.93 23.22 2.92
CA GLU A 261 6.57 24.60 3.24
C GLU A 261 7.50 25.53 2.45
N PHE A 262 6.92 26.47 1.70
CA PHE A 262 7.70 27.44 0.92
C PHE A 262 6.92 28.73 0.66
N TRP A 263 7.66 29.81 0.45
CA TRP A 263 7.10 31.10 0.01
C TRP A 263 7.08 31.18 -1.50
N GLY A 264 5.99 31.65 -2.10
CA GLY A 264 5.87 31.81 -3.54
C GLY A 264 4.83 32.86 -3.95
N PRO A 265 4.76 33.20 -5.26
CA PRO A 265 3.75 34.12 -5.76
C PRO A 265 2.39 33.41 -5.87
N SER A 266 1.35 34.11 -5.45
CA SER A 266 -0.05 33.74 -5.68
C SER A 266 -0.77 34.84 -6.45
N LEU A 267 -1.94 34.50 -6.98
CA LEU A 267 -2.86 35.45 -7.60
C LEU A 267 -4.11 35.51 -6.73
N GLN A 268 -4.62 36.72 -6.48
CA GLN A 268 -5.91 36.94 -5.85
C GLN A 268 -6.77 37.82 -6.77
N CYS A 269 -7.95 37.35 -7.12
CA CYS A 269 -8.87 38.05 -8.02
C CYS A 269 -10.09 38.57 -7.26
N SER A 270 -10.45 39.83 -7.50
CA SER A 270 -11.66 40.47 -6.96
C SER A 270 -12.33 41.35 -8.00
N ASN A 271 -13.58 41.73 -7.74
CA ASN A 271 -14.27 42.70 -8.60
C ASN A 271 -13.62 44.08 -8.46
N VAL A 272 -13.60 44.85 -9.54
CA VAL A 272 -13.22 46.26 -9.50
C VAL A 272 -14.41 47.07 -8.98
N GLU A 273 -14.17 47.97 -8.03
CA GLU A 273 -15.20 48.79 -7.39
C GLU A 273 -14.77 50.27 -7.31
N GLY A 274 -15.72 51.18 -7.07
CA GLY A 274 -15.46 52.60 -6.86
C GLY A 274 -15.13 53.37 -8.14
N GLN A 275 -14.31 54.42 -8.03
CA GLN A 275 -14.01 55.31 -9.16
C GLN A 275 -13.29 54.61 -10.31
N GLU A 276 -12.42 53.64 -10.02
CA GLU A 276 -11.69 52.89 -11.04
C GLU A 276 -12.62 52.08 -11.95
N TYR A 277 -13.71 51.55 -11.40
CA TYR A 277 -14.76 50.86 -12.17
C TYR A 277 -15.41 51.80 -13.19
N GLU A 278 -15.80 53.00 -12.75
CA GLU A 278 -16.43 54.01 -13.61
C GLU A 278 -15.46 54.56 -14.67
N ASP A 279 -14.20 54.80 -14.31
CA ASP A 279 -13.18 55.30 -15.23
C ASP A 279 -12.91 54.29 -16.37
N ILE A 280 -12.86 52.99 -16.04
CA ILE A 280 -12.66 51.92 -17.03
C ILE A 280 -13.85 51.86 -18.00
N TRP A 281 -15.09 51.85 -17.50
CA TRP A 281 -16.26 51.81 -18.39
C TRP A 281 -16.44 53.07 -19.20
N SER A 282 -16.17 54.24 -18.63
CA SER A 282 -16.16 55.51 -19.36
C SER A 282 -15.12 55.50 -20.49
N ASN A 283 -13.91 54.98 -20.25
CA ASN A 283 -12.88 54.85 -21.28
C ASN A 283 -13.29 53.90 -22.41
N MET A 284 -13.92 52.76 -22.08
CA MET A 284 -14.44 51.85 -23.11
C MET A 284 -15.58 52.47 -23.89
N TRP A 285 -16.50 53.19 -23.24
CA TRP A 285 -17.57 53.93 -23.91
C TRP A 285 -17.00 54.95 -24.89
N GLU A 286 -16.01 55.75 -24.46
CA GLU A 286 -15.35 56.74 -25.31
C GLU A 286 -14.71 56.09 -26.53
N PHE A 287 -14.04 54.94 -26.36
CA PHE A 287 -13.43 54.19 -27.47
C PHE A 287 -14.45 53.89 -28.58
N TYR A 288 -15.58 53.29 -28.22
CA TYR A 288 -16.60 52.92 -29.20
C TYR A 288 -17.45 54.10 -29.68
N ALA A 289 -17.57 55.17 -28.90
CA ALA A 289 -18.37 56.35 -29.27
C ALA A 289 -17.62 57.32 -30.18
N LYS A 290 -16.28 57.34 -30.13
CA LYS A 290 -15.43 58.32 -30.80
C LYS A 290 -15.38 58.17 -32.31
N ASP A 291 -15.22 56.94 -32.82
CA ASP A 291 -15.14 56.66 -34.25
C ASP A 291 -16.12 55.55 -34.68
N GLY A 292 -16.80 55.77 -35.81
CA GLY A 292 -17.68 54.76 -36.41
C GLY A 292 -16.93 53.58 -37.02
N ASP A 293 -15.64 53.72 -37.30
CA ASP A 293 -14.81 52.59 -37.73
C ASP A 293 -14.33 51.74 -36.55
N ASP A 294 -14.08 52.34 -35.37
CA ASP A 294 -13.70 51.63 -34.14
C ASP A 294 -14.83 50.75 -33.59
N CYS A 295 -16.09 51.06 -33.92
CA CYS A 295 -17.25 50.24 -33.54
C CYS A 295 -17.17 48.80 -34.07
N ARG A 296 -16.42 48.61 -35.15
CA ARG A 296 -16.18 47.30 -35.78
C ARG A 296 -15.21 46.43 -34.99
N LEU A 297 -14.40 47.03 -34.12
CA LEU A 297 -13.48 46.37 -33.19
C LEU A 297 -14.22 46.02 -31.90
N SER A 298 -15.30 45.25 -32.03
CA SER A 298 -16.17 44.88 -30.91
C SER A 298 -15.55 43.74 -30.10
N TYR A 299 -15.04 44.06 -28.91
CA TYR A 299 -14.37 43.11 -28.03
C TYR A 299 -15.33 42.45 -27.04
N GLY A 300 -15.28 41.12 -26.97
CA GLY A 300 -15.96 40.32 -25.94
C GLY A 300 -15.06 39.99 -24.75
N TYR A 301 -13.74 40.10 -24.92
CA TYR A 301 -12.74 39.88 -23.89
C TYR A 301 -11.59 40.87 -24.06
N LEU A 302 -11.17 41.49 -22.96
CA LEU A 302 -10.04 42.39 -22.86
C LEU A 302 -9.26 42.06 -21.58
N ALA A 303 -7.94 41.90 -21.67
CA ALA A 303 -7.09 41.81 -20.49
C ALA A 303 -5.81 42.62 -20.67
N TRP A 304 -5.45 43.40 -19.65
CA TRP A 304 -4.31 44.32 -19.68
C TRP A 304 -3.69 44.51 -18.29
N ALA A 305 -2.47 45.04 -18.25
CA ALA A 305 -1.86 45.51 -17.01
C ALA A 305 -2.03 47.05 -16.90
N PRO A 306 -2.43 47.57 -15.72
CA PRO A 306 -2.45 49.01 -15.49
C PRO A 306 -1.03 49.56 -15.35
N THR A 307 -0.88 50.84 -15.64
CA THR A 307 0.37 51.59 -15.46
C THR A 307 0.37 52.34 -14.13
N ALA A 308 1.50 52.95 -13.75
CA ALA A 308 1.59 53.80 -12.56
C ALA A 308 0.62 55.01 -12.62
N ASN A 309 0.27 55.48 -13.82
CA ASN A 309 -0.49 56.71 -14.01
C ASN A 309 -1.95 56.47 -14.43
N THR A 310 -2.29 55.28 -14.92
CA THR A 310 -3.62 54.98 -15.45
C THR A 310 -3.91 53.49 -15.46
N SER A 311 -5.17 53.14 -15.14
CA SER A 311 -5.72 51.79 -15.17
C SER A 311 -6.60 51.49 -16.37
N VAL A 312 -6.81 52.46 -17.27
CA VAL A 312 -7.74 52.30 -18.39
C VAL A 312 -7.12 51.53 -19.57
N PRO A 313 -7.92 50.76 -20.32
CA PRO A 313 -7.44 49.89 -21.40
C PRO A 313 -7.09 50.61 -22.70
N PHE A 314 -7.73 51.73 -23.03
CA PHE A 314 -7.55 52.43 -24.30
C PHE A 314 -6.85 53.78 -24.12
N ILE A 315 -5.87 54.05 -24.97
CA ILE A 315 -5.16 55.33 -25.05
C ILE A 315 -5.59 56.04 -26.33
N PHE A 316 -5.83 57.34 -26.22
CA PHE A 316 -6.18 58.20 -27.35
C PHE A 316 -4.99 59.12 -27.70
N HIS A 317 -4.44 59.00 -28.91
CA HIS A 317 -3.38 59.87 -29.40
C HIS A 317 -3.61 60.28 -30.86
N ASN A 318 -3.65 61.60 -31.13
CA ASN A 318 -3.76 62.16 -32.49
C ASN A 318 -4.81 61.43 -33.36
N ASP A 319 -6.04 61.39 -32.86
CA ASP A 319 -7.21 60.73 -33.48
C ASP A 319 -7.16 59.19 -33.59
N THR A 320 -6.06 58.55 -33.23
CA THR A 320 -5.99 57.08 -33.14
C THR A 320 -6.29 56.58 -31.74
N SER A 321 -7.07 55.50 -31.65
CA SER A 321 -7.35 54.77 -30.42
C SER A 321 -6.51 53.48 -30.44
N THR A 322 -5.83 53.17 -29.35
CA THR A 322 -5.01 51.95 -29.26
C THR A 322 -5.29 51.22 -27.97
N PHE A 323 -5.47 49.90 -28.09
CA PHE A 323 -5.56 49.01 -26.92
C PHE A 323 -4.17 48.81 -26.33
N ARG A 324 -4.05 49.07 -25.02
CA ARG A 324 -2.81 48.85 -24.27
C ARG A 324 -2.82 47.43 -23.69
N TYR A 325 -1.83 46.63 -24.06
CA TYR A 325 -1.57 45.31 -23.47
C TYR A 325 -0.11 45.17 -23.05
N ASP A 326 0.46 46.26 -22.52
CA ASP A 326 1.85 46.29 -22.06
C ASP A 326 2.11 45.19 -21.02
N SER A 327 3.33 44.65 -21.03
CA SER A 327 3.85 43.82 -19.93
C SER A 327 3.74 44.58 -18.60
N LEU A 328 3.76 43.86 -17.47
CA LEU A 328 3.71 44.44 -16.13
C LEU A 328 4.63 45.67 -16.00
N THR A 329 4.04 46.83 -15.71
CA THR A 329 4.75 48.11 -15.75
C THR A 329 5.62 48.33 -14.52
N ILE A 330 6.81 48.89 -14.74
CA ILE A 330 7.75 49.25 -13.68
C ILE A 330 7.08 50.22 -12.69
N ASP A 331 7.38 50.05 -11.41
CA ASP A 331 6.90 50.88 -10.28
C ASP A 331 5.39 50.88 -10.00
N ALA A 332 4.57 50.22 -10.82
CA ALA A 332 3.15 49.98 -10.55
C ALA A 332 2.95 48.67 -9.76
N PRO A 333 1.82 48.50 -9.04
CA PRO A 333 1.45 47.21 -8.48
C PRO A 333 1.33 46.15 -9.59
N ALA A 334 1.92 44.97 -9.40
CA ALA A 334 1.76 43.84 -10.31
C ALA A 334 0.33 43.27 -10.20
N ARG A 335 -0.56 43.84 -11.01
CA ARG A 335 -1.95 43.43 -11.14
C ARG A 335 -2.37 43.39 -12.60
N MET A 336 -3.38 42.60 -12.92
CA MET A 336 -3.96 42.45 -14.25
C MET A 336 -5.45 42.75 -14.15
N LEU A 337 -5.98 43.50 -15.11
CA LEU A 337 -7.39 43.81 -15.24
C LEU A 337 -7.96 42.97 -16.37
N ILE A 338 -9.15 42.41 -16.14
CA ILE A 338 -9.83 41.53 -17.08
C ILE A 338 -11.27 42.01 -17.21
N ALA A 339 -11.69 42.32 -18.43
CA ALA A 339 -13.06 42.67 -18.76
C ALA A 339 -13.64 41.63 -19.73
N ILE A 340 -14.78 41.08 -19.36
CA ILE A 340 -15.55 40.10 -20.13
C ILE A 340 -16.88 40.74 -20.47
N LEU A 341 -17.18 40.89 -21.76
CA LEU A 341 -18.25 41.74 -22.27
C LEU A 341 -19.16 40.96 -23.25
N PRO A 342 -20.03 40.05 -22.77
CA PRO A 342 -20.87 39.25 -23.66
C PRO A 342 -21.78 40.10 -24.54
N GLY A 343 -22.34 41.20 -24.01
CA GLY A 343 -23.22 42.12 -24.74
C GLY A 343 -22.53 42.91 -25.85
N MET A 344 -21.21 43.09 -25.74
CA MET A 344 -20.39 43.69 -26.80
C MET A 344 -20.02 42.67 -27.88
N PHE A 345 -19.87 41.40 -27.51
CA PHE A 345 -19.57 40.34 -28.48
C PHE A 345 -20.78 39.92 -29.31
N SER A 346 -21.94 39.77 -28.69
CA SER A 346 -23.14 39.26 -29.37
C SER A 346 -24.38 39.94 -28.85
N ASN A 347 -25.06 40.68 -29.72
CA ASN A 347 -26.37 41.23 -29.40
C ASN A 347 -27.34 40.87 -30.54
N ARG A 348 -28.36 40.08 -30.19
CA ARG A 348 -29.36 39.56 -31.15
C ARG A 348 -30.36 40.67 -31.44
N VAL A 349 -30.27 41.25 -32.62
CA VAL A 349 -31.29 42.16 -33.12
C VAL A 349 -32.35 41.34 -33.85
N ASN A 350 -33.64 41.64 -33.63
CA ASN A 350 -34.75 41.10 -34.41
C ASN A 350 -34.76 41.67 -35.84
N MET A 351 -33.69 41.45 -36.61
CA MET A 351 -33.56 41.83 -38.02
C MET A 351 -33.40 40.56 -38.87
N PRO A 352 -34.10 40.41 -40.01
CA PRO A 352 -34.12 39.15 -40.75
C PRO A 352 -32.80 38.68 -41.38
N THR A 353 -31.73 39.49 -41.39
CA THR A 353 -30.56 39.19 -42.26
C THR A 353 -29.18 39.67 -41.78
N HIS A 354 -29.02 40.35 -40.63
CA HIS A 354 -27.69 40.83 -40.21
C HIS A 354 -27.47 40.80 -38.70
N THR A 355 -26.50 40.02 -38.24
CA THR A 355 -25.88 40.20 -36.92
C THR A 355 -25.03 41.47 -36.97
N VAL A 356 -25.18 42.36 -35.98
CA VAL A 356 -24.40 43.59 -35.88
C VAL A 356 -23.49 43.47 -34.65
N PRO A 357 -22.20 43.85 -34.72
CA PRO A 357 -21.33 43.87 -33.56
C PRO A 357 -21.90 44.80 -32.47
N GLY A 358 -21.80 44.40 -31.19
CA GLY A 358 -22.32 45.17 -30.07
C GLY A 358 -21.78 46.60 -30.02
N GLY A 359 -20.49 46.79 -30.36
CA GLY A 359 -19.85 48.10 -30.47
C GLY A 359 -20.53 49.04 -31.46
N CYS A 360 -20.99 48.56 -32.62
CA CYS A 360 -21.68 49.40 -33.61
C CYS A 360 -23.11 49.76 -33.22
N MET A 361 -23.81 48.87 -32.52
CA MET A 361 -25.10 49.23 -31.92
C MET A 361 -24.92 50.25 -30.81
N MET A 362 -23.92 50.06 -29.95
CA MET A 362 -23.61 51.01 -28.89
C MET A 362 -23.21 52.37 -29.47
N TRP A 363 -22.42 52.41 -30.55
CA TRP A 363 -22.07 53.67 -31.24
C TRP A 363 -23.28 54.42 -31.81
N SER A 364 -24.26 53.69 -32.35
CA SER A 364 -25.52 54.32 -32.79
C SER A 364 -26.29 54.94 -31.63
N GLU A 365 -26.32 54.26 -30.49
CA GLU A 365 -26.98 54.73 -29.27
C GLU A 365 -26.20 55.85 -28.57
N SER A 366 -24.87 55.82 -28.62
CA SER A 366 -24.02 56.78 -27.94
C SER A 366 -24.18 58.20 -28.46
N ARG A 367 -24.59 58.38 -29.73
CA ARG A 367 -24.91 59.69 -30.32
C ARG A 367 -26.02 60.46 -29.61
N LYS A 368 -26.84 59.78 -28.78
CA LYS A 368 -27.91 60.41 -27.99
C LYS A 368 -27.39 61.06 -26.71
N PHE A 369 -26.16 60.74 -26.29
CA PHE A 369 -25.59 61.15 -25.00
C PHE A 369 -24.20 61.76 -25.18
N ASN A 370 -23.79 62.65 -24.28
CA ASN A 370 -22.45 63.27 -24.37
C ASN A 370 -21.35 62.43 -23.71
N ASN A 371 -21.70 61.65 -22.67
CA ASN A 371 -20.75 60.82 -21.95
C ASN A 371 -21.45 59.60 -21.31
N TYR A 372 -20.65 58.64 -20.83
CA TYR A 372 -21.13 57.42 -20.21
C TYR A 372 -22.01 57.68 -18.98
N SER A 373 -21.61 58.59 -18.09
CA SER A 373 -22.36 58.91 -16.86
C SER A 373 -23.76 59.45 -17.15
N GLN A 374 -23.92 60.26 -18.21
CA GLN A 374 -25.21 60.78 -18.67
C GLN A 374 -26.05 59.65 -19.24
N ALA A 375 -25.46 58.79 -20.07
CA ALA A 375 -26.15 57.65 -20.67
C ALA A 375 -26.68 56.68 -19.61
N LEU A 376 -25.88 56.40 -18.57
CA LEU A 376 -26.28 55.55 -17.46
C LEU A 376 -27.40 56.18 -16.60
N ALA A 377 -27.41 57.51 -16.46
CA ALA A 377 -28.44 58.22 -15.69
C ALA A 377 -29.76 58.36 -16.44
N GLU A 378 -29.71 58.59 -17.76
CA GLU A 378 -30.90 58.86 -18.59
C GLU A 378 -31.54 57.58 -19.14
N ASP A 379 -30.76 56.58 -19.53
CA ASP A 379 -31.26 55.29 -20.05
C ASP A 379 -30.43 54.08 -19.56
N PRO A 380 -30.53 53.75 -18.26
CA PRO A 380 -29.79 52.63 -17.67
C PRO A 380 -30.13 51.29 -18.32
N HIS A 381 -31.35 51.11 -18.82
CA HIS A 381 -31.78 49.86 -19.44
C HIS A 381 -31.04 49.59 -20.74
N THR A 382 -30.91 50.58 -21.63
CA THR A 382 -30.16 50.42 -22.88
C THR A 382 -28.68 50.18 -22.63
N ILE A 383 -28.08 50.90 -21.67
CA ILE A 383 -26.66 50.72 -21.32
C ILE A 383 -26.40 49.35 -20.68
N SER A 384 -27.35 48.84 -19.89
CA SER A 384 -27.24 47.50 -19.29
C SER A 384 -27.21 46.36 -20.32
N GLN A 385 -27.70 46.57 -21.54
CA GLN A 385 -27.62 45.55 -22.60
C GLN A 385 -26.19 45.30 -23.08
N TYR A 386 -25.31 46.31 -22.95
CA TYR A 386 -23.92 46.24 -23.37
C TYR A 386 -23.01 45.83 -22.20
N PHE A 387 -23.17 46.47 -21.04
CA PHE A 387 -22.27 46.28 -19.88
C PHE A 387 -22.88 45.48 -18.72
N GLY A 388 -24.21 45.33 -18.63
CA GLY A 388 -24.88 44.80 -17.43
C GLY A 388 -24.63 43.31 -17.13
N GLY A 389 -24.33 42.51 -18.15
CA GLY A 389 -23.91 41.10 -18.00
C GLY A 389 -22.40 40.91 -18.02
N SER A 390 -21.63 41.99 -17.87
CA SER A 390 -20.18 41.97 -18.00
C SER A 390 -19.49 41.75 -16.67
N THR A 391 -18.28 41.21 -16.72
CA THR A 391 -17.43 40.98 -15.54
C THR A 391 -16.18 41.84 -15.66
N LEU A 392 -15.87 42.61 -14.61
CA LEU A 392 -14.63 43.38 -14.51
C LEU A 392 -13.86 42.96 -13.25
N LEU A 393 -12.75 42.25 -13.47
CA LEU A 393 -11.91 41.69 -12.42
C LEU A 393 -10.57 42.40 -12.36
N GLN A 394 -10.06 42.55 -11.14
CA GLN A 394 -8.66 42.83 -10.85
C GLN A 394 -8.03 41.59 -10.22
N CYS A 395 -6.94 41.12 -10.81
CA CYS A 395 -6.16 39.99 -10.31
C CYS A 395 -4.78 40.48 -9.91
N GLN A 396 -4.48 40.40 -8.62
CA GLN A 396 -3.26 40.94 -8.03
C GLN A 396 -2.30 39.84 -7.60
N VAL A 397 -1.01 40.06 -7.87
CA VAL A 397 0.05 39.13 -7.48
C VAL A 397 0.48 39.43 -6.04
N LEU A 398 0.41 38.42 -5.20
CA LEU A 398 0.74 38.50 -3.77
C LEU A 398 1.85 37.52 -3.42
N ASN A 399 2.52 37.78 -2.29
CA ASN A 399 3.46 36.85 -1.70
C ASN A 399 2.74 36.00 -0.64
N THR A 400 2.78 34.68 -0.77
CA THR A 400 2.09 33.76 0.14
C THR A 400 2.99 32.63 0.60
N SER A 401 2.78 32.16 1.83
CA SER A 401 3.34 30.89 2.28
C SER A 401 2.41 29.75 1.91
N TYR A 402 2.97 28.71 1.30
CA TYR A 402 2.28 27.49 0.90
C TYR A 402 2.70 26.31 1.78
N ILE A 403 1.72 25.52 2.21
CA ILE A 403 1.93 24.16 2.72
C ILE A 403 1.34 23.18 1.71
N ALA A 404 2.22 22.44 1.02
CA ALA A 404 1.86 21.50 -0.02
C ALA A 404 2.23 20.06 0.38
N ASP A 405 1.25 19.18 0.35
CA ASP A 405 1.39 17.74 0.59
C ASP A 405 1.48 17.01 -0.75
N PHE A 406 2.60 16.33 -0.96
CA PHE A 406 2.87 15.53 -2.14
C PHE A 406 2.71 14.06 -1.80
N GLY A 407 1.84 13.36 -2.52
CA GLY A 407 1.60 11.93 -2.38
C GLY A 407 1.79 11.20 -3.70
N TYR A 408 2.54 10.10 -3.67
CA TYR A 408 2.74 9.23 -4.81
C TYR A 408 2.27 7.82 -4.45
N GLU A 409 1.29 7.33 -5.20
CA GLU A 409 0.78 5.97 -5.10
C GLU A 409 0.94 5.28 -6.45
N ASN A 410 1.78 4.26 -6.52
CA ASN A 410 2.14 3.55 -7.75
C ASN A 410 2.64 4.51 -8.86
N GLY A 411 3.33 5.58 -8.48
CA GLY A 411 3.82 6.62 -9.39
C GLY A 411 2.77 7.65 -9.80
N ILE A 412 1.52 7.54 -9.35
CA ILE A 412 0.48 8.55 -9.60
C ILE A 412 0.65 9.68 -8.58
N GLN A 413 0.85 10.89 -9.08
CA GLN A 413 1.00 12.10 -8.28
C GLN A 413 -0.34 12.63 -7.78
N THR A 414 -0.37 13.00 -6.51
CA THR A 414 -1.43 13.77 -5.85
C THR A 414 -0.77 14.93 -5.11
N VAL A 415 -1.27 16.14 -5.32
CA VAL A 415 -0.74 17.35 -4.66
C VAL A 415 -1.90 18.11 -4.06
N ASN A 416 -1.88 18.27 -2.73
CA ASN A 416 -2.88 19.01 -2.00
C ASN A 416 -2.24 20.22 -1.33
N VAL A 417 -2.85 21.40 -1.48
CA VAL A 417 -2.43 22.61 -0.78
C VAL A 417 -3.42 22.87 0.35
N THR A 418 -2.94 22.89 1.59
CA THR A 418 -3.81 22.91 2.78
C THR A 418 -3.93 24.29 3.41
N ASN A 419 -2.81 24.99 3.57
CA ASN A 419 -2.78 26.32 4.18
C ASN A 419 -2.06 27.30 3.26
N VAL A 420 -2.72 28.43 3.00
CA VAL A 420 -2.14 29.59 2.33
C VAL A 420 -2.25 30.76 3.30
N THR A 421 -1.13 31.24 3.81
CA THR A 421 -1.10 32.48 4.60
C THR A 421 -0.62 33.63 3.72
N TYR A 422 -1.47 34.64 3.60
CA TYR A 422 -1.14 35.90 2.93
C TYR A 422 -0.34 36.75 3.90
N SER A 423 0.86 37.20 3.49
CA SER A 423 1.50 38.33 4.19
C SER A 423 0.71 39.60 3.93
N ASP A 424 0.91 40.65 4.75
CA ASP A 424 0.37 41.99 4.46
C ASP A 424 0.52 42.34 2.97
N PRO A 425 -0.43 43.08 2.36
CA PRO A 425 -0.47 43.36 0.93
C PRO A 425 0.63 44.35 0.53
N LEU A 426 1.89 43.98 0.72
CA LEU A 426 3.01 44.66 0.11
C LEU A 426 3.04 44.21 -1.35
N TYR A 427 2.40 45.02 -2.18
CA TYR A 427 2.26 44.75 -3.60
C TYR A 427 3.62 44.52 -4.24
N LEU A 428 3.71 43.44 -5.02
CA LEU A 428 4.87 43.22 -5.89
C LEU A 428 4.96 44.40 -6.85
N ARG A 429 6.11 45.08 -6.86
CA ARG A 429 6.40 46.15 -7.82
C ARG A 429 7.42 45.62 -8.82
N PRO A 430 7.08 45.52 -10.12
CA PRO A 430 8.01 45.07 -11.14
C PRO A 430 9.27 45.93 -11.15
N ALA A 431 10.42 45.28 -11.20
CA ALA A 431 11.71 45.91 -11.36
C ALA A 431 12.03 46.10 -12.85
N GLY A 432 12.51 47.30 -13.21
CA GLY A 432 12.88 47.63 -14.58
C GLY A 432 14.30 47.19 -14.93
N CYS A 433 15.28 47.91 -14.40
CA CYS A 433 16.69 47.60 -14.59
C CYS A 433 17.38 47.46 -13.24
N VAL A 434 18.32 46.53 -13.17
CA VAL A 434 19.20 46.32 -12.03
C VAL A 434 20.57 46.85 -12.42
N THR A 435 21.13 47.75 -11.63
CA THR A 435 22.45 48.29 -11.93
C THR A 435 23.52 47.23 -11.68
N GLY A 436 24.53 47.23 -12.53
CA GLY A 436 25.64 46.31 -12.55
C GLY A 436 26.91 46.91 -11.93
N PRO A 437 28.05 46.20 -12.07
CA PRO A 437 29.33 46.74 -11.65
C PRO A 437 29.67 48.00 -12.46
N ILE A 438 30.39 48.95 -11.86
CA ILE A 438 31.02 50.04 -12.61
C ILE A 438 32.06 49.44 -13.56
N ALA A 439 31.92 49.71 -14.86
CA ALA A 439 32.98 49.48 -15.82
C ALA A 439 34.06 50.54 -15.60
N LEU A 440 35.26 50.12 -15.19
CA LEU A 440 36.42 51.01 -15.17
C LEU A 440 36.76 51.36 -16.63
N SER A 441 36.26 52.50 -17.12
CA SER A 441 36.76 53.06 -18.37
C SER A 441 38.20 53.51 -18.15
N ASN A 442 39.12 53.02 -18.97
CA ASN A 442 40.51 53.48 -18.99
C ASN A 442 40.54 55.00 -19.24
N GLY A 443 40.86 55.79 -18.20
CA GLY A 443 41.27 57.19 -18.32
C GLY A 443 40.19 58.22 -17.99
N GLY A 444 40.05 58.55 -16.70
CA GLY A 444 39.27 59.71 -16.26
C GLY A 444 39.24 59.83 -14.74
N ASN A 445 40.11 60.67 -14.20
CA ASN A 445 40.36 60.94 -12.79
C ASN A 445 39.25 61.74 -12.06
N ASN A 446 38.04 61.83 -12.61
CA ASN A 446 36.90 62.54 -12.01
C ASN A 446 35.79 61.57 -11.56
N MET A 447 36.17 60.55 -10.79
CA MET A 447 35.23 59.56 -10.23
C MET A 447 34.49 60.04 -8.96
N THR A 448 34.82 61.22 -8.42
CA THR A 448 34.32 61.65 -7.11
C THR A 448 32.97 62.35 -7.16
N GLU A 449 32.58 63.00 -8.26
CA GLU A 449 31.34 63.80 -8.31
C GLU A 449 30.07 62.97 -8.57
N ALA A 450 30.18 61.80 -9.23
CA ALA A 450 29.06 60.87 -9.37
C ALA A 450 28.81 60.03 -8.09
N TRP A 451 29.76 60.02 -7.16
CA TRP A 451 29.75 59.19 -5.95
C TRP A 451 28.88 59.77 -4.83
N ASP A 452 28.90 61.10 -4.65
CA ASP A 452 28.21 61.75 -3.53
C ASP A 452 26.69 61.85 -3.73
N ASN A 453 26.20 61.96 -4.98
CA ASN A 453 24.76 62.06 -5.25
C ASN A 453 24.00 60.72 -5.16
N ARG A 454 24.70 59.56 -5.12
CA ARG A 454 24.08 58.23 -4.98
C ARG A 454 24.68 57.37 -3.86
N ALA A 455 25.41 57.98 -2.91
CA ALA A 455 25.81 57.31 -1.66
C ALA A 455 24.61 56.84 -0.81
N ASN A 456 23.40 57.37 -1.08
CA ASN A 456 22.12 56.96 -0.48
C ASN A 456 21.30 55.97 -1.33
N ALA A 457 21.81 55.51 -2.49
CA ALA A 457 21.12 54.48 -3.28
C ALA A 457 21.36 53.11 -2.62
N SER A 458 20.28 52.46 -2.18
CA SER A 458 20.28 51.05 -1.76
C SER A 458 21.05 50.19 -2.76
N CYS A 459 21.91 49.30 -2.27
CA CYS A 459 22.86 48.49 -3.03
C CYS A 459 22.17 47.53 -4.02
N SER A 460 21.70 48.06 -5.14
CA SER A 460 21.15 47.32 -6.29
C SER A 460 22.24 46.86 -7.28
N THR A 461 23.53 46.98 -6.92
CA THR A 461 24.67 46.76 -7.82
C THR A 461 25.36 45.41 -7.64
N LEU A 462 25.65 44.72 -8.76
CA LEU A 462 26.59 43.59 -8.81
C LEU A 462 28.01 44.11 -8.56
N ASN A 463 28.63 43.72 -7.44
CA ASN A 463 30.06 43.85 -7.10
C ASN A 463 30.85 45.01 -7.74
N LEU A 464 30.97 46.13 -7.04
CA LEU A 464 32.07 47.07 -7.28
C LEU A 464 33.33 46.67 -6.50
N ALA A 465 34.48 46.80 -7.15
CA ALA A 465 35.79 46.63 -6.52
C ALA A 465 35.88 47.44 -5.21
N ASN A 466 36.18 46.74 -4.11
CA ASN A 466 36.39 47.26 -2.74
C ASN A 466 35.17 47.84 -1.99
N ARG A 467 33.93 47.61 -2.42
CA ARG A 467 32.74 47.70 -1.54
C ARG A 467 31.95 46.40 -1.61
N GLN A 468 31.72 45.76 -0.45
CA GLN A 468 30.81 44.63 -0.33
C GLN A 468 29.38 45.13 -0.55
N CYS A 469 28.91 45.16 -1.80
CA CYS A 469 27.49 45.31 -2.08
C CYS A 469 26.80 44.03 -1.58
N GLN A 470 25.87 44.18 -0.64
CA GLN A 470 25.14 43.06 -0.07
C GLN A 470 24.22 42.46 -1.15
N PHE A 471 24.32 41.14 -1.37
CA PHE A 471 23.34 40.39 -2.15
C PHE A 471 21.94 40.68 -1.58
N GLU A 472 21.05 41.29 -2.38
CA GLU A 472 19.69 41.62 -1.95
C GLU A 472 18.71 40.50 -2.39
N PRO A 473 18.29 39.59 -1.48
CA PRO A 473 17.43 38.47 -1.85
C PRO A 473 16.01 38.92 -2.25
N SER A 474 15.57 40.08 -1.76
CA SER A 474 14.27 40.69 -2.10
C SER A 474 14.15 41.03 -3.57
N LEU A 475 15.20 41.61 -4.18
CA LEU A 475 15.19 41.99 -5.59
C LEU A 475 15.09 40.76 -6.51
N LEU A 476 15.86 39.70 -6.21
CA LEU A 476 15.80 38.44 -6.95
C LEU A 476 14.44 37.76 -6.85
N ARG A 477 13.87 37.73 -5.64
CA ARG A 477 12.51 37.23 -5.44
C ARG A 477 11.49 38.05 -6.23
N THR A 478 11.63 39.37 -6.26
CA THR A 478 10.78 40.25 -7.07
C THR A 478 10.90 39.92 -8.56
N LEU A 479 12.12 39.75 -9.08
CA LEU A 479 12.35 39.36 -10.48
C LEU A 479 11.75 37.99 -10.80
N ALA A 480 11.89 37.01 -9.91
CA ALA A 480 11.33 35.68 -10.09
C ALA A 480 9.80 35.71 -10.09
N TYR A 481 9.19 36.42 -9.15
CA TYR A 481 7.73 36.57 -9.06
C TYR A 481 7.19 37.34 -10.27
N GLN A 482 7.85 38.42 -10.67
CA GLN A 482 7.52 39.19 -11.87
C GLN A 482 7.62 38.32 -13.13
N SER A 483 8.64 37.46 -13.24
CA SER A 483 8.79 36.55 -14.39
C SER A 483 7.62 35.58 -14.49
N ILE A 484 7.18 35.01 -13.37
CA ILE A 484 6.04 34.08 -13.34
C ILE A 484 4.74 34.82 -13.67
N ALA A 485 4.54 36.00 -13.11
CA ALA A 485 3.38 36.84 -13.34
C ALA A 485 3.30 37.38 -14.78
N ASP A 486 4.44 37.76 -15.37
CA ASP A 486 4.55 38.23 -16.75
C ASP A 486 4.32 37.09 -17.74
N ALA A 487 4.88 35.89 -17.50
CA ALA A 487 4.59 34.71 -18.31
C ALA A 487 3.09 34.35 -18.29
N PHE A 488 2.45 34.42 -17.11
CA PHE A 488 1.00 34.25 -17.00
C PHE A 488 0.22 35.39 -17.65
N GLY A 489 0.71 36.62 -17.53
CA GLY A 489 0.18 37.78 -18.22
C GLY A 489 0.17 37.59 -19.73
N GLN A 490 1.27 37.13 -20.33
CA GLN A 490 1.36 36.82 -21.76
C GLN A 490 0.38 35.72 -22.21
N LEU A 491 -0.04 34.87 -21.28
CA LEU A 491 -1.06 33.87 -21.55
C LEU A 491 -2.47 34.49 -21.65
N ILE A 492 -2.81 35.44 -20.78
CA ILE A 492 -4.18 35.97 -20.66
C ILE A 492 -4.39 37.34 -21.33
N GLN A 493 -3.39 38.21 -21.30
CA GLN A 493 -3.47 39.57 -21.83
C GLN A 493 -3.76 39.58 -23.33
N GLY A 494 -4.42 40.63 -23.79
CA GLY A 494 -4.85 40.78 -25.17
C GLY A 494 -6.37 40.84 -25.31
N THR A 495 -6.85 40.55 -26.52
CA THR A 495 -8.26 40.73 -26.87
C THR A 495 -8.86 39.53 -27.60
N ILE A 496 -10.17 39.35 -27.44
CA ILE A 496 -10.99 38.49 -28.31
C ILE A 496 -12.18 39.32 -28.78
N GLY A 497 -12.33 39.45 -30.09
CA GLY A 497 -13.37 40.29 -30.69
C GLY A 497 -13.37 40.24 -32.21
N PHE A 498 -14.20 41.07 -32.83
CA PHE A 498 -14.22 41.23 -34.28
C PHE A 498 -13.10 42.15 -34.77
N SER A 499 -12.59 41.89 -35.98
CA SER A 499 -11.61 42.77 -36.64
C SER A 499 -12.18 43.27 -37.97
N GLY A 500 -12.77 44.47 -37.93
CA GLY A 500 -13.26 45.17 -39.11
C GLY A 500 -14.55 44.58 -39.70
N ALA A 501 -14.47 43.54 -40.54
CA ALA A 501 -15.66 42.94 -41.15
C ALA A 501 -16.37 42.00 -40.17
N VAL A 502 -17.70 42.08 -40.12
CA VAL A 502 -18.61 41.32 -39.22
C VAL A 502 -18.52 39.79 -39.37
N SER A 503 -17.66 39.30 -40.25
CA SER A 503 -17.40 37.89 -40.55
C SER A 503 -16.05 37.36 -40.05
N THR A 504 -15.22 38.16 -39.38
CA THR A 504 -13.89 37.73 -38.91
C THR A 504 -13.70 37.96 -37.41
N VAL A 505 -13.45 36.89 -36.65
CA VAL A 505 -13.10 36.95 -35.22
C VAL A 505 -11.59 36.83 -35.06
N THR A 506 -11.00 37.75 -34.31
CA THR A 506 -9.57 37.81 -34.04
C THR A 506 -9.29 37.46 -32.59
N TYR A 507 -8.34 36.56 -32.40
CA TYR A 507 -7.84 36.14 -31.09
C TYR A 507 -6.43 36.70 -30.93
N ASN A 508 -6.32 37.85 -30.27
CA ASN A 508 -5.03 38.45 -29.93
C ASN A 508 -4.65 38.18 -28.46
N SER A 509 -5.07 37.02 -27.94
CA SER A 509 -4.73 36.52 -26.60
C SER A 509 -4.59 35.00 -26.64
N SER A 510 -3.63 34.48 -25.89
CA SER A 510 -3.42 33.04 -25.73
C SER A 510 -4.43 32.38 -24.78
N ILE A 511 -5.33 33.14 -24.13
CA ILE A 511 -6.37 32.59 -23.25
C ILE A 511 -7.25 31.58 -23.97
N SER A 512 -7.40 31.78 -25.28
CA SER A 512 -8.10 30.90 -26.21
C SER A 512 -7.50 29.49 -26.31
N LYS A 513 -6.26 29.30 -25.88
CA LYS A 513 -5.52 28.03 -25.89
C LYS A 513 -5.45 27.38 -24.49
N THR A 514 -6.19 27.93 -23.53
CA THR A 514 -6.13 27.51 -22.12
C THR A 514 -7.42 26.85 -21.66
N ALA A 515 -7.32 26.17 -20.51
CA ALA A 515 -8.49 25.65 -19.79
C ALA A 515 -9.44 26.75 -19.26
N LEU A 516 -9.08 28.04 -19.36
CA LEU A 516 -9.93 29.15 -18.90
C LEU A 516 -11.13 29.39 -19.81
N LEU A 517 -11.11 28.93 -21.08
CA LEU A 517 -12.29 29.04 -21.94
C LEU A 517 -13.51 28.28 -21.40
N ASP A 518 -13.32 27.29 -20.52
CA ASP A 518 -14.38 26.47 -19.93
C ASP A 518 -15.02 27.10 -18.67
N THR A 519 -14.76 28.39 -18.37
CA THR A 519 -15.33 29.09 -17.20
C THR A 519 -16.67 29.75 -17.52
N GLU A 520 -17.51 29.95 -16.50
CA GLU A 520 -18.91 30.43 -16.66
C GLU A 520 -19.01 31.70 -17.51
N GLU A 521 -18.09 32.63 -17.28
CA GLU A 521 -18.05 33.95 -17.91
C GLU A 521 -17.58 33.90 -19.38
N LEU A 522 -16.80 32.89 -19.78
CA LEU A 522 -16.28 32.74 -21.15
C LEU A 522 -17.07 31.73 -22.00
N LEU A 523 -18.04 31.01 -21.41
CA LEU A 523 -18.90 30.06 -22.12
C LEU A 523 -19.64 30.67 -23.32
N PHE A 524 -19.93 31.99 -23.31
CA PHE A 524 -20.59 32.64 -24.44
C PHE A 524 -19.74 32.63 -25.72
N ILE A 525 -18.40 32.55 -25.60
CA ILE A 525 -17.49 32.41 -26.74
C ILE A 525 -17.63 31.01 -27.33
N GLN A 526 -17.82 29.98 -26.49
CA GLN A 526 -17.93 28.60 -26.94
C GLN A 526 -19.26 28.29 -27.65
N ASN A 527 -20.36 28.83 -27.13
CA ASN A 527 -21.72 28.47 -27.57
C ASN A 527 -22.32 29.43 -28.62
N TRP A 528 -21.48 30.23 -29.28
CA TRP A 528 -21.98 31.26 -30.18
C TRP A 528 -22.35 30.71 -31.57
N LEU A 529 -23.55 31.06 -32.03
CA LEU A 529 -24.13 30.66 -33.31
C LEU A 529 -24.56 31.90 -34.11
N MET A 530 -24.14 31.99 -35.38
CA MET A 530 -24.58 33.07 -36.28
C MET A 530 -25.94 32.77 -36.92
N ASP A 531 -26.87 33.73 -36.84
CA ASP A 531 -28.27 33.58 -37.27
C ASP A 531 -28.46 33.47 -38.80
N THR A 532 -27.49 33.85 -39.63
CA THR A 532 -27.67 33.86 -41.09
C THR A 532 -27.40 32.50 -41.77
N ILE A 533 -26.62 31.60 -41.17
CA ILE A 533 -26.24 30.29 -41.78
C ILE A 533 -26.17 29.12 -40.74
N PHE A 534 -26.46 29.33 -39.45
CA PHE A 534 -26.15 28.35 -38.38
C PHE A 534 -24.68 27.88 -38.40
N MET A 535 -23.75 28.76 -38.79
CA MET A 535 -22.32 28.47 -38.63
C MET A 535 -21.92 28.74 -37.18
N ASP A 536 -21.26 27.78 -36.56
CA ASP A 536 -20.61 27.96 -35.27
C ASP A 536 -19.37 28.88 -35.41
N LEU A 537 -18.91 29.40 -34.28
CA LEU A 537 -17.73 30.27 -34.23
C LEU A 537 -16.47 29.57 -34.80
N ALA A 538 -16.41 28.24 -34.73
CA ALA A 538 -15.28 27.44 -35.22
C ALA A 538 -15.20 27.48 -36.75
N THR A 539 -16.34 27.31 -37.42
CA THR A 539 -16.45 27.36 -38.88
C THR A 539 -16.14 28.76 -39.41
N LEU A 540 -16.57 29.80 -38.68
CA LEU A 540 -16.27 31.20 -39.02
C LEU A 540 -14.77 31.52 -38.86
N SER A 541 -14.14 31.09 -37.77
CA SER A 541 -12.72 31.31 -37.52
C SER A 541 -11.82 30.64 -38.59
N GLN A 542 -12.18 29.43 -39.04
CA GLN A 542 -11.42 28.70 -40.06
C GLN A 542 -11.53 29.31 -41.47
N THR A 543 -12.65 29.98 -41.78
CA THR A 543 -12.85 30.62 -43.09
C THR A 543 -12.18 31.99 -43.20
N SER A 544 -11.81 32.61 -42.07
CA SER A 544 -10.93 33.78 -42.06
C SER A 544 -9.46 33.35 -42.05
N ASN A 545 -8.73 33.65 -43.14
CA ASN A 545 -7.31 33.31 -43.35
C ASN A 545 -6.42 33.44 -42.10
N GLY A 546 -6.04 32.29 -41.51
CA GLY A 546 -4.81 32.17 -40.71
C GLY A 546 -4.93 32.31 -39.19
N THR A 547 -6.05 31.95 -38.55
CA THR A 547 -6.07 31.89 -37.08
C THR A 547 -5.37 30.61 -36.58
N ASP A 548 -4.45 30.74 -35.62
CA ASP A 548 -3.79 29.62 -34.89
C ASP A 548 -4.76 28.89 -33.92
N TYR A 549 -6.06 29.01 -34.14
CA TYR A 549 -7.10 28.58 -33.22
C TYR A 549 -7.51 27.14 -33.53
N VAL A 550 -7.08 26.19 -32.69
CA VAL A 550 -7.40 24.76 -32.80
C VAL A 550 -8.24 24.33 -31.60
N GLY A 551 -9.56 24.53 -31.69
CA GLY A 551 -10.51 23.82 -30.83
C GLY A 551 -11.54 24.70 -30.11
N LEU A 552 -12.68 24.92 -30.77
CA LEU A 552 -13.96 24.91 -30.04
C LEU A 552 -14.37 23.45 -29.88
N SER A 553 -14.91 23.07 -28.72
CA SER A 553 -15.41 21.72 -28.54
C SER A 553 -16.55 21.45 -29.53
N ASN A 554 -16.53 20.30 -30.20
CA ASN A 554 -17.66 19.83 -31.02
C ASN A 554 -18.91 19.47 -30.18
N THR A 555 -18.89 19.74 -28.86
CA THR A 555 -19.95 19.41 -27.92
C THR A 555 -20.54 20.68 -27.32
N ASN A 556 -21.85 20.88 -27.50
CA ASN A 556 -22.60 22.02 -26.94
C ASN A 556 -22.79 21.95 -25.40
N ASN A 557 -22.17 21.00 -24.71
CA ASN A 557 -22.38 20.70 -23.29
C ASN A 557 -21.03 20.60 -22.55
N VAL A 558 -20.26 21.69 -22.56
CA VAL A 558 -19.11 21.82 -21.65
C VAL A 558 -19.64 22.19 -20.28
N THR A 559 -19.41 21.34 -19.29
CA THR A 559 -19.77 21.66 -17.90
C THR A 559 -18.74 22.67 -17.38
N SER A 560 -19.21 23.81 -16.88
CA SER A 560 -18.32 24.89 -16.43
C SER A 560 -17.33 24.42 -15.35
N ARG A 561 -16.09 24.89 -15.43
CA ARG A 561 -15.06 24.72 -14.37
C ARG A 561 -15.28 25.65 -13.15
N GLY A 562 -16.33 26.46 -13.16
CA GLY A 562 -16.68 27.45 -12.14
C GLY A 562 -16.37 28.88 -12.59
N SER A 563 -16.28 29.82 -11.63
CA SER A 563 -15.98 31.22 -11.94
C SER A 563 -14.55 31.41 -12.45
N ILE A 564 -14.37 32.34 -13.37
CA ILE A 564 -13.07 32.65 -13.95
C ILE A 564 -12.10 33.17 -12.89
N ALA A 565 -12.57 33.95 -11.91
CA ALA A 565 -11.74 34.47 -10.82
C ALA A 565 -11.05 33.32 -10.06
N ARG A 566 -11.82 32.34 -9.59
CA ARG A 566 -11.27 31.19 -8.86
C ARG A 566 -10.38 30.32 -9.74
N THR A 567 -10.75 30.16 -11.01
CA THR A 567 -9.98 29.33 -11.95
C THR A 567 -8.62 29.97 -12.27
N LEU A 568 -8.56 31.30 -12.40
CA LEU A 568 -7.31 32.05 -12.56
C LEU A 568 -6.39 31.89 -11.34
N GLU A 569 -6.93 32.01 -10.13
CA GLU A 569 -6.17 31.81 -8.89
C GLU A 569 -5.61 30.38 -8.78
N GLN A 570 -6.45 29.38 -9.03
CA GLN A 570 -6.05 27.96 -9.00
C GLN A 570 -5.03 27.63 -10.09
N MET A 571 -5.19 28.18 -11.28
CA MET A 571 -4.27 27.99 -12.39
C MET A 571 -2.90 28.61 -12.09
N PHE A 572 -2.88 29.82 -11.52
CA PHE A 572 -1.64 30.47 -11.09
C PHE A 572 -0.96 29.68 -9.96
N GLN A 573 -1.72 29.16 -9.00
CA GLN A 573 -1.20 28.25 -7.97
C GLN A 573 -0.61 26.97 -8.59
N ASN A 574 -1.29 26.37 -9.57
CA ASN A 574 -0.81 25.19 -10.28
C ASN A 574 0.47 25.47 -11.07
N ILE A 575 0.59 26.66 -11.67
CA ILE A 575 1.81 27.14 -12.30
C ILE A 575 2.94 27.20 -11.28
N THR A 576 2.74 27.90 -10.16
CA THR A 576 3.75 28.05 -9.10
C THR A 576 4.25 26.70 -8.60
N LEU A 577 3.36 25.72 -8.38
CA LEU A 577 3.73 24.36 -7.98
C LEU A 577 4.43 23.58 -9.10
N SER A 578 4.01 23.76 -10.36
CA SER A 578 4.59 23.07 -11.51
C SER A 578 6.02 23.49 -11.81
N LEU A 579 6.48 24.64 -11.31
CA LEU A 579 7.89 25.03 -11.37
C LEU A 579 8.83 24.00 -10.72
N LEU A 580 8.34 23.20 -9.76
CA LEU A 580 9.08 22.09 -9.14
C LEU A 580 9.43 20.96 -10.12
N SER A 581 8.67 20.83 -11.21
CA SER A 581 8.92 19.80 -12.23
C SER A 581 10.22 20.04 -13.00
N GLU A 582 10.73 21.28 -13.02
CA GLU A 582 11.90 21.66 -13.79
C GLU A 582 13.16 21.76 -12.92
N ARG A 583 14.16 20.95 -13.23
CA ARG A 583 15.40 20.84 -12.44
C ARG A 583 16.22 22.12 -12.46
N TYR A 584 16.18 22.90 -13.55
CA TYR A 584 16.93 24.16 -13.66
C TYR A 584 16.34 25.32 -12.85
N LEU A 585 15.07 25.20 -12.42
CA LEU A 585 14.40 26.17 -11.54
C LEU A 585 14.51 25.80 -10.06
N GLN A 586 15.06 24.61 -9.75
CA GLN A 586 15.34 24.17 -8.39
C GLN A 586 16.61 24.84 -7.84
N PRO A 587 16.76 24.97 -6.50
CA PRO A 587 17.89 25.62 -5.88
C PRO A 587 19.23 25.00 -6.27
N ASN A 588 20.20 25.88 -6.52
CA ASN A 588 21.59 25.47 -6.55
C ASN A 588 22.10 25.36 -5.11
N TYR A 589 22.22 24.15 -4.59
CA TYR A 589 22.68 23.87 -3.22
C TYR A 589 24.13 24.28 -2.92
N SER A 590 24.89 24.77 -3.91
CA SER A 590 26.16 25.45 -3.67
C SER A 590 25.98 26.92 -3.25
N SER A 591 24.78 27.50 -3.40
CA SER A 591 24.45 28.87 -2.97
C SER A 591 24.27 28.94 -1.45
N LEU A 592 24.75 30.02 -0.84
CA LEU A 592 24.54 30.31 0.59
C LEU A 592 23.07 30.55 0.95
N HIS A 593 22.23 30.90 -0.02
CA HIS A 593 20.81 31.22 0.17
C HIS A 593 19.88 30.04 -0.16
N ALA A 594 20.43 28.90 -0.58
CA ALA A 594 19.63 27.73 -0.92
C ALA A 594 18.95 27.15 0.33
N PRO A 595 17.67 26.73 0.23
CA PRO A 595 17.02 26.01 1.31
C PRO A 595 17.69 24.66 1.55
N THR A 596 17.49 24.07 2.74
CA THR A 596 18.00 22.74 3.06
C THR A 596 17.55 21.73 2.01
N PRO A 597 18.42 20.83 1.50
CA PRO A 597 18.06 19.89 0.44
C PRO A 597 17.06 18.83 0.89
N ASP A 598 17.18 18.39 2.13
CA ASP A 598 16.46 17.24 2.62
C ASP A 598 15.08 17.62 3.17
N ALA A 599 14.13 16.72 2.98
CA ALA A 599 12.82 16.75 3.61
C ALA A 599 12.53 15.39 4.23
N ASN A 600 11.64 15.37 5.22
CA ASN A 600 11.20 14.13 5.85
C ASN A 600 10.21 13.41 4.92
N VAL A 601 10.68 12.38 4.22
CA VAL A 601 9.88 11.60 3.27
C VAL A 601 9.42 10.31 3.92
N THR A 602 8.12 10.04 3.85
CA THR A 602 7.52 8.77 4.28
C THR A 602 7.40 7.86 3.08
N PHE A 603 8.04 6.70 3.10
CA PHE A 603 7.93 5.69 2.06
C PHE A 603 6.83 4.71 2.40
N THR A 604 6.18 4.12 1.39
CA THR A 604 5.23 3.02 1.63
C THR A 604 5.78 1.76 0.97
N SER A 605 6.22 0.80 1.78
CA SER A 605 6.73 -0.50 1.35
C SER A 605 5.94 -1.63 2.00
N PHE A 606 5.91 -2.78 1.36
CA PHE A 606 5.35 -4.00 1.94
C PHE A 606 6.48 -4.84 2.51
N GLN A 607 6.32 -5.30 3.74
CA GLN A 607 7.26 -6.22 4.39
C GLN A 607 6.53 -7.44 4.90
N ASN A 608 7.07 -8.62 4.61
CA ASN A 608 6.57 -9.87 5.15
C ASN A 608 7.03 -10.01 6.61
N VAL A 609 6.09 -10.16 7.54
CA VAL A 609 6.34 -10.31 8.98
C VAL A 609 5.72 -11.61 9.48
N TYR A 610 6.37 -12.26 10.45
CA TYR A 610 5.82 -13.44 11.09
C TYR A 610 4.68 -13.08 12.04
N ILE A 611 3.57 -13.79 11.90
CA ILE A 611 2.41 -13.71 12.79
C ILE A 611 2.20 -15.08 13.43
N TYR A 612 2.08 -15.07 14.75
CA TYR A 612 1.94 -16.25 15.57
C TYR A 612 0.60 -16.23 16.31
N ASP A 613 -0.21 -17.27 16.12
CA ASP A 613 -1.42 -17.50 16.91
C ASP A 613 -1.15 -18.43 18.10
N SER A 614 -0.88 -17.82 19.26
CA SER A 614 -0.61 -18.56 20.50
C SER A 614 -1.84 -19.32 21.03
N ARG A 615 -3.06 -18.83 20.75
CA ARG A 615 -4.28 -19.45 21.27
C ARG A 615 -4.49 -20.81 20.64
N THR A 616 -4.38 -20.89 19.32
CA THR A 616 -4.52 -22.15 18.58
C THR A 616 -3.46 -23.17 19.00
N LEU A 617 -2.22 -22.73 19.25
CA LEU A 617 -1.14 -23.61 19.73
C LEU A 617 -1.49 -24.22 21.10
N TRP A 618 -1.87 -23.39 22.06
CA TRP A 618 -2.17 -23.82 23.42
C TRP A 618 -3.43 -24.68 23.50
N ILE A 619 -4.47 -24.38 22.71
CA ILE A 619 -5.68 -25.22 22.63
C ILE A 619 -5.31 -26.63 22.13
N ALA A 620 -4.48 -26.73 21.10
CA ALA A 620 -4.06 -28.00 20.54
C ALA A 620 -3.23 -28.84 21.54
N TYR A 621 -2.27 -28.24 22.23
CA TYR A 621 -1.41 -28.95 23.18
C TYR A 621 -2.11 -29.26 24.51
N SER A 622 -2.88 -28.34 25.06
CA SER A 622 -3.61 -28.57 26.32
C SER A 622 -4.58 -29.75 26.21
N LEU A 623 -5.28 -29.88 25.08
CA LEU A 623 -6.17 -31.02 24.83
C LEU A 623 -5.40 -32.36 24.81
N ALA A 624 -4.25 -32.40 24.12
CA ALA A 624 -3.42 -33.60 24.05
C ALA A 624 -2.80 -33.98 25.41
N ILE A 625 -2.34 -32.99 26.17
CA ILE A 625 -1.79 -33.18 27.52
C ILE A 625 -2.90 -33.65 28.48
N ALA A 626 -4.10 -33.07 28.40
CA ALA A 626 -5.24 -33.46 29.24
C ALA A 626 -5.63 -34.94 29.01
N PHE A 627 -5.77 -35.36 27.75
CA PHE A 627 -6.06 -36.76 27.43
C PHE A 627 -4.94 -37.71 27.86
N THR A 628 -3.68 -37.32 27.66
CA THR A 628 -2.52 -38.10 28.11
C THR A 628 -2.47 -38.20 29.63
N SER A 629 -2.86 -37.14 30.36
CA SER A 629 -2.91 -37.12 31.82
C SER A 629 -4.00 -38.05 32.37
N ILE A 630 -5.17 -38.09 31.73
CA ILE A 630 -6.24 -39.05 32.06
C ILE A 630 -5.72 -40.48 31.86
N ALA A 631 -5.01 -40.72 30.75
CA ALA A 631 -4.44 -42.02 30.45
C ALA A 631 -3.38 -42.43 31.47
N LEU A 632 -2.48 -41.51 31.80
CA LEU A 632 -1.45 -41.68 32.83
C LEU A 632 -2.09 -42.05 34.18
N PHE A 633 -3.14 -41.35 34.60
CA PHE A 633 -3.85 -41.62 35.85
C PHE A 633 -4.42 -43.05 35.88
N ILE A 634 -5.16 -43.43 34.83
CA ILE A 634 -5.74 -44.77 34.68
C ILE A 634 -4.65 -45.85 34.71
N GLY A 635 -3.57 -45.68 33.95
CA GLY A 635 -2.45 -46.63 33.88
C GLY A 635 -1.73 -46.77 35.21
N THR A 636 -1.50 -45.67 35.92
CA THR A 636 -0.84 -45.65 37.24
C THR A 636 -1.71 -46.35 38.29
N THR A 637 -3.02 -46.08 38.33
CA THR A 637 -3.95 -46.80 39.21
C THR A 637 -3.99 -48.30 38.90
N ALA A 638 -3.94 -48.67 37.61
CA ALA A 638 -3.89 -50.08 37.21
C ALA A 638 -2.58 -50.77 37.66
N MET A 639 -1.45 -50.08 37.56
CA MET A 639 -0.16 -50.57 38.00
C MET A 639 -0.11 -50.80 39.53
N ILE A 640 -0.60 -49.84 40.32
CA ILE A 640 -0.65 -49.95 41.80
C ILE A 640 -1.50 -51.15 42.22
N LEU A 641 -2.67 -51.33 41.60
CA LEU A 641 -3.60 -52.42 41.95
C LEU A 641 -3.16 -53.80 41.46
N ASN A 642 -2.22 -53.83 40.51
CA ASN A 642 -1.57 -55.05 40.05
C ASN A 642 -0.33 -55.42 40.88
N SER A 643 0.19 -54.52 41.71
CA SER A 643 1.44 -54.65 42.47
C SER A 643 2.68 -54.98 41.64
N ALA A 644 2.61 -54.80 40.31
CA ALA A 644 3.66 -55.11 39.35
C ALA A 644 3.45 -54.30 38.06
N SER A 645 4.55 -54.01 37.37
CA SER A 645 4.56 -53.38 36.05
C SER A 645 4.64 -54.42 34.94
N TYR A 646 3.87 -54.24 33.87
CA TYR A 646 3.84 -55.15 32.72
C TYR A 646 4.25 -54.46 31.42
N ASN A 647 4.72 -55.23 30.45
CA ASN A 647 5.07 -54.74 29.12
C ASN A 647 4.51 -55.67 28.03
N ASN A 648 4.57 -55.26 26.76
CA ASN A 648 4.21 -56.08 25.60
C ASN A 648 5.33 -57.01 25.12
N ASN A 649 6.49 -57.04 25.79
CA ASN A 649 7.59 -57.93 25.42
C ASN A 649 7.16 -59.40 25.39
N PHE A 650 7.71 -60.16 24.42
CA PHE A 650 7.48 -61.60 24.28
C PHE A 650 7.69 -62.36 25.59
N SER A 651 8.72 -61.99 26.37
CA SER A 651 9.00 -62.59 27.68
C SER A 651 7.90 -62.38 28.73
N THR A 652 7.13 -61.29 28.65
CA THR A 652 5.97 -61.07 29.51
C THR A 652 4.81 -61.95 29.07
N VAL A 653 4.55 -62.03 27.76
CA VAL A 653 3.50 -62.88 27.19
C VAL A 653 3.77 -64.35 27.51
N LEU A 654 5.01 -64.83 27.32
CA LEU A 654 5.41 -66.22 27.59
C LEU A 654 5.31 -66.61 29.08
N ARG A 655 5.68 -65.69 29.99
CA ARG A 655 5.54 -65.93 31.43
C ARG A 655 4.07 -66.03 31.83
N VAL A 656 3.23 -65.15 31.28
CA VAL A 656 1.80 -65.17 31.58
C VAL A 656 1.12 -66.39 30.97
N SER A 657 1.47 -66.79 29.75
CA SER A 657 0.88 -67.95 29.07
C SER A 657 1.14 -69.25 29.84
N ARG A 658 2.37 -69.47 30.33
CA ARG A 658 2.69 -70.64 31.18
C ARG A 658 1.89 -70.71 32.48
N SER A 659 1.52 -69.56 33.04
CA SER A 659 0.72 -69.45 34.27
C SER A 659 -0.79 -69.38 34.02
N SER A 660 -1.23 -69.52 32.76
CA SER A 660 -2.63 -69.42 32.37
C SER A 660 -3.27 -70.79 32.17
N ARG A 661 -4.55 -70.92 32.50
CA ARG A 661 -5.34 -72.14 32.23
C ARG A 661 -6.33 -71.86 31.10
N MET A 662 -6.36 -72.72 30.11
CA MET A 662 -7.31 -72.65 29.00
C MET A 662 -8.47 -73.61 29.26
N SER A 663 -9.70 -73.21 28.92
CA SER A 663 -10.90 -74.04 29.10
C SER A 663 -10.98 -75.24 28.16
N THR A 664 -10.08 -75.31 27.18
CA THR A 664 -10.15 -76.20 26.02
C THR A 664 -8.72 -76.64 25.69
N GLU A 665 -8.55 -77.90 25.35
CA GLU A 665 -7.26 -78.46 24.95
C GLU A 665 -6.87 -77.98 23.55
N VAL A 666 -5.61 -77.62 23.37
CA VAL A 666 -5.07 -77.22 22.07
C VAL A 666 -4.77 -78.48 21.29
N GLN A 667 -5.42 -78.67 20.14
CA GLN A 667 -5.19 -79.83 19.29
C GLN A 667 -3.83 -79.69 18.58
N ASP A 668 -3.14 -80.80 18.30
CA ASP A 668 -1.82 -80.80 17.65
C ASP A 668 -1.81 -80.00 16.33
N ARG A 669 -2.91 -80.06 15.57
CA ARG A 669 -3.10 -79.31 14.32
C ARG A 669 -3.27 -77.79 14.49
N GLU A 670 -3.47 -77.31 15.71
CA GLU A 670 -3.65 -75.89 16.05
C GLU A 670 -2.44 -75.35 16.85
N SER A 671 -1.36 -76.13 16.97
CA SER A 671 -0.17 -75.82 17.78
C SER A 671 0.92 -75.01 17.03
N ASP A 672 0.77 -74.82 15.72
CA ASP A 672 1.75 -74.14 14.85
C ASP A 672 1.73 -72.60 14.96
N GLY A 673 0.67 -72.02 15.55
CA GLY A 673 0.52 -70.58 15.75
C GLY A 673 0.19 -69.79 14.47
N SER A 674 -0.29 -70.44 13.42
CA SER A 674 -0.64 -69.79 12.15
C SER A 674 -1.90 -68.92 12.21
N GLU A 675 -1.97 -67.85 11.40
CA GLU A 675 -3.18 -67.04 11.21
C GLU A 675 -4.07 -67.62 10.09
N PRO A 676 -5.42 -67.54 10.19
CA PRO A 676 -6.22 -66.92 11.25
C PRO A 676 -6.48 -67.86 12.44
N LEU A 677 -6.67 -67.28 13.63
CA LEU A 677 -7.05 -68.01 14.85
C LEU A 677 -8.30 -68.87 14.62
N SER A 678 -8.22 -70.17 14.93
CA SER A 678 -9.33 -71.09 14.72
C SER A 678 -10.57 -70.68 15.52
N LYS A 679 -11.78 -70.90 14.95
CA LYS A 679 -13.05 -70.56 15.63
C LYS A 679 -13.18 -71.28 16.99
N HIS A 680 -12.59 -72.47 17.09
CA HIS A 680 -12.53 -73.28 18.30
C HIS A 680 -11.70 -72.60 19.40
N LEU A 681 -10.46 -72.22 19.10
CA LEU A 681 -9.59 -71.53 20.06
C LEU A 681 -10.05 -70.09 20.34
N ALA A 682 -10.65 -69.40 19.38
CA ALA A 682 -11.18 -68.04 19.53
C ALA A 682 -12.24 -67.92 20.66
N GLN A 683 -13.00 -68.98 20.90
CA GLN A 683 -14.04 -69.04 21.94
C GLN A 683 -13.54 -69.57 23.28
N ALA A 684 -12.36 -70.20 23.32
CA ALA A 684 -11.78 -70.74 24.54
C ALA A 684 -11.52 -69.63 25.56
N LYS A 685 -11.83 -69.93 26.83
CA LYS A 685 -11.63 -69.02 27.95
C LYS A 685 -10.25 -69.24 28.56
N VAL A 686 -9.45 -68.19 28.60
CA VAL A 686 -8.14 -68.13 29.24
C VAL A 686 -8.30 -67.49 30.61
N LEU A 687 -7.98 -68.25 31.66
CA LEU A 687 -7.90 -67.77 33.03
C LEU A 687 -6.43 -67.49 33.36
N ILE A 688 -6.10 -66.25 33.66
CA ILE A 688 -4.74 -65.85 34.07
C ILE A 688 -4.70 -65.79 35.59
N CYS A 689 -3.95 -66.69 36.22
CA CYS A 689 -3.86 -66.75 37.68
C CYS A 689 -3.20 -65.49 38.26
N ARG A 690 -3.74 -65.02 39.40
CA ARG A 690 -3.16 -63.91 40.17
C ARG A 690 -2.05 -64.46 41.07
N ASN A 691 -0.93 -63.75 41.17
CA ASN A 691 0.19 -64.16 42.03
C ASN A 691 -0.32 -64.27 43.48
N GLY A 692 -0.34 -65.49 44.03
CA GLY A 692 -0.81 -65.79 45.39
C GLY A 692 -1.68 -67.05 45.53
N GLU A 693 -2.31 -67.54 44.47
CA GLU A 693 -3.11 -68.78 44.51
C GLU A 693 -2.40 -69.94 43.77
N VAL A 694 -1.29 -70.42 44.33
CA VAL A 694 -0.85 -71.80 44.07
C VAL A 694 -1.25 -72.63 45.28
N SER A 695 -2.54 -72.96 45.39
CA SER A 695 -2.95 -74.07 46.24
C SER A 695 -2.71 -75.36 45.47
N VAL A 696 -1.67 -76.08 45.90
CA VAL A 696 -1.42 -77.47 45.52
C VAL A 696 -2.66 -78.29 45.91
N LYS A 697 -3.52 -78.62 44.95
CA LYS A 697 -4.39 -79.79 45.05
C LYS A 697 -3.79 -80.91 44.21
N ARG A 698 -2.94 -81.70 44.86
CA ARG A 698 -2.51 -83.02 44.37
C ARG A 698 -3.73 -83.95 44.50
N GLY A 699 -4.43 -84.17 43.39
CA GLY A 699 -5.49 -85.16 43.24
C GLY A 699 -5.00 -86.26 42.31
N SER A 700 -4.80 -87.44 42.88
CA SER A 700 -4.38 -88.70 42.25
C SER A 700 -5.26 -89.09 41.06
N TYR A 701 -4.65 -89.39 39.90
CA TYR A 701 -5.06 -90.51 39.05
C TYR A 701 -3.82 -91.16 38.41
N THR A 702 -3.68 -92.44 38.71
CA THR A 702 -2.75 -93.42 38.18
C THR A 702 -2.98 -93.68 36.69
N SER A 703 -1.91 -93.83 35.92
CA SER A 703 -1.90 -94.65 34.71
C SER A 703 -0.51 -95.25 34.51
N SER A 704 -0.51 -96.55 34.36
CA SER A 704 0.60 -97.51 34.33
C SER A 704 1.24 -97.65 32.96
N VAL A 705 2.58 -97.74 32.96
CA VAL A 705 3.44 -98.70 32.23
C VAL A 705 3.21 -98.90 30.73
N THR A 706 4.21 -98.56 29.90
CA THR A 706 5.05 -99.56 29.17
C THR A 706 6.16 -98.86 28.39
N LEU A 707 7.40 -99.26 28.67
CA LEU A 707 8.58 -99.09 27.82
C LEU A 707 8.59 -100.29 26.85
N ILE A 708 8.71 -100.04 25.56
CA ILE A 708 9.25 -101.01 24.60
C ILE A 708 10.26 -100.25 23.74
N ASP A 709 11.51 -100.63 23.92
CA ASP A 709 12.63 -100.41 23.02
C ASP A 709 12.63 -101.58 22.04
N ASP A 710 12.78 -101.32 20.74
CA ASP A 710 13.68 -102.06 19.86
C ASP A 710 13.62 -101.52 18.42
N SER A 711 14.82 -101.21 17.95
CA SER A 711 15.30 -100.78 16.63
C SER A 711 15.03 -101.78 15.47
N PRO A 712 15.63 -101.69 14.25
CA PRO A 712 16.23 -100.59 13.46
C PRO A 712 15.81 -100.63 11.96
N LEU A 713 16.52 -99.85 11.12
CA LEU A 713 16.92 -100.09 9.72
C LEU A 713 16.19 -99.35 8.58
N ALA A 714 17.03 -98.55 7.91
CA ALA A 714 17.14 -98.37 6.46
C ALA A 714 15.96 -97.70 5.72
N ALA A 715 16.13 -97.04 4.60
CA ALA A 715 17.21 -96.34 3.90
C ALA A 715 16.51 -95.87 2.63
N SER A 716 16.90 -94.71 2.10
CA SER A 716 16.71 -94.30 0.69
C SER A 716 15.25 -94.15 0.21
N SER A 717 14.89 -93.36 -0.78
CA SER A 717 15.47 -92.26 -1.53
C SER A 717 14.37 -91.85 -2.50
N SER A 718 14.40 -90.59 -2.93
CA SER A 718 14.10 -90.16 -4.31
C SER A 718 12.69 -90.37 -4.89
N LEU A 719 12.09 -89.25 -5.30
CA LEU A 719 11.68 -88.89 -6.68
C LEU A 719 10.45 -87.99 -6.60
N LEU A 720 10.60 -86.66 -6.74
CA LEU A 720 10.51 -85.97 -8.03
C LEU A 720 9.41 -86.53 -8.95
N ARG A 721 8.27 -85.85 -9.00
CA ARG A 721 7.60 -85.62 -10.27
C ARG A 721 6.86 -84.29 -10.28
N SER A 722 7.36 -83.41 -11.14
CA SER A 722 6.65 -82.29 -11.71
C SER A 722 5.34 -82.76 -12.33
N ASN A 723 4.27 -81.99 -12.15
CA ASN A 723 3.59 -81.42 -13.31
C ASN A 723 2.70 -80.25 -12.93
N THR A 724 3.10 -79.11 -13.49
CA THR A 724 2.29 -77.98 -13.91
C THR A 724 0.85 -78.35 -14.27
N ARG A 725 -0.11 -77.54 -13.79
CA ARG A 725 -1.12 -76.90 -14.65
C ARG A 725 -1.66 -75.65 -13.96
N ASN A 726 -1.34 -74.51 -14.57
CA ASN A 726 -2.00 -73.23 -14.39
C ASN A 726 -3.47 -73.32 -14.79
N THR A 727 -4.33 -72.74 -13.97
CA THR A 727 -5.56 -72.07 -14.41
C THR A 727 -5.92 -71.02 -13.35
N LEU A 728 -6.00 -69.77 -13.82
CA LEU A 728 -6.92 -68.69 -13.44
C LEU A 728 -7.17 -68.39 -11.96
#